data_AF-A0A975A8K0-F1
#
_entry.id   AF-A0A975A8K0-F1
#
_cell.length_a   1.000
_cell.length_b   1.000
_cell.length_c   1.000
_cell.angle_alpha   90.00
_cell.angle_beta   90.00
_cell.angle_gamma   90.00
#
_symmetry.space_group_name_H-M   'P 1'
#
loop_
_entity.id
_entity.type
_entity.pdbx_description
1 polymer ?
#
loop_
_entity_poly.entity_id
_entity_poly.type
_entity_poly.pdbx_seq_one_letter_code
_entity_poly.pdbx_strand_id
1 'polypeptide(L)'
;MQKKMAVPLLLRGKVVHADGSARDRYIMIRDGRIESVSRKRPPCANDAIYVKTDANDWIFPGLLDLHTHSAYNILPIWDSTVAPFKNRHIWRRNPGYRNDIRHTYMDIFTPENRKTLAVFAELQAVAGGTTVLQESKDLDREFSPAASLVLCRDTANASDLEYDKHHKIYSVIDFFKPGRDGTPVPQKSIDRYVEYRKRGKLLATLAHLAEGRSGFGSNRGADRYSRLEFEAFMRHPAFKDAAAVRETPLSLIHCSGIDTANSRHLDFLLERNISVIWSPVSNLLLYGDTLDVEPLIEAGINVALGSDWSPSGSKHVWDEAKFARFYFNTTGSMISDTQIFQMVTTHAAKCLSMPDTGSIAPGSLADFFILRSPLETDNALEVFFATEDKHVRATIIGGCPVYGEKDFLKKFKVTLQNLPKAEGAAVKNKTVHLDESIKININRDVAKIEKNLKSLEVPVKRSNLLASSDKPYQRRIQDLCSHTVRFGWSVRQWRRKGPAVNPGVCPVAPDSVRVWRGFQVSSLSRQNFKKELGSAFIPTAVQTQVPLGMTAYLPTVLPDNKPEDMPDEIALVFYESQEVYKETFDTPVGRAYGLLHRAVFSKKSKSGFPKILKNELLCDQPYFLFSNHADWHNGETRVLCACRSKTQSVKSYLDSVYKWLRSIQKKTPAGLDAAIVCVGENSLIYWEHWHSDMAATGSRIPEITDSVDSIVNKSATPLQVPADWHCSYQGPAIKGGDSFNLQFLRRMLIPR
;
A
#
# COMPACT_ATOMS: atom_id res chain seq x y z
N MET A 1 -35.15 -14.45 -10.02
CA MET A 1 -34.12 -14.51 -11.10
C MET A 1 -34.47 -13.43 -12.12
N GLN A 2 -34.17 -12.15 -11.84
CA GLN A 2 -34.68 -10.99 -12.62
C GLN A 2 -33.60 -9.97 -13.05
N LYS A 3 -32.32 -10.15 -12.67
CA LYS A 3 -31.19 -9.30 -13.14
C LYS A 3 -30.66 -9.69 -14.51
N LYS A 4 -31.52 -10.15 -15.42
CA LYS A 4 -31.11 -10.69 -16.72
C LYS A 4 -32.03 -10.11 -17.77
N MET A 5 -31.45 -9.57 -18.84
CA MET A 5 -32.22 -9.19 -20.00
C MET A 5 -32.89 -10.43 -20.60
N ALA A 6 -34.14 -10.30 -21.04
CA ALA A 6 -34.87 -11.39 -21.70
C ALA A 6 -34.25 -11.80 -23.05
N VAL A 7 -33.40 -10.94 -23.61
CA VAL A 7 -32.67 -11.16 -24.86
C VAL A 7 -31.18 -10.92 -24.64
N PRO A 8 -30.30 -11.58 -25.41
CA PRO A 8 -28.86 -11.35 -25.35
C PRO A 8 -28.49 -9.89 -25.59
N LEU A 9 -27.33 -9.48 -25.04
CA LEU A 9 -26.76 -8.16 -25.25
C LEU A 9 -25.39 -8.29 -25.91
N LEU A 10 -25.18 -7.56 -27.01
CA LEU A 10 -23.88 -7.37 -27.63
C LEU A 10 -23.45 -5.91 -27.43
N LEU A 11 -22.43 -5.69 -26.61
CA LEU A 11 -21.82 -4.38 -26.40
C LEU A 11 -20.51 -4.26 -27.19
N ARG A 12 -20.21 -3.07 -27.73
CA ARG A 12 -18.88 -2.75 -28.28
C ARG A 12 -18.34 -1.46 -27.68
N GLY A 13 -17.10 -1.49 -27.20
CA GLY A 13 -16.39 -0.30 -26.71
C GLY A 13 -14.98 -0.57 -26.19
N LYS A 14 -14.34 0.45 -25.60
CA LYS A 14 -13.03 0.37 -24.94
C LYS A 14 -13.18 -0.37 -23.60
N VAL A 15 -12.86 -1.65 -23.56
CA VAL A 15 -12.94 -2.50 -22.36
C VAL A 15 -11.66 -2.38 -21.54
N VAL A 16 -11.80 -2.01 -20.27
CA VAL A 16 -10.70 -1.90 -19.31
C VAL A 16 -10.51 -3.22 -18.58
N HIS A 17 -9.27 -3.69 -18.52
CA HIS A 17 -8.87 -4.93 -17.88
C HIS A 17 -8.26 -4.68 -16.49
N ALA A 18 -8.07 -5.75 -15.71
CA ALA A 18 -7.57 -5.68 -14.33
C ALA A 18 -6.14 -5.09 -14.20
N ASP A 19 -5.37 -5.05 -15.29
CA ASP A 19 -4.06 -4.40 -15.35
C ASP A 19 -4.14 -2.88 -15.63
N GLY A 20 -5.35 -2.35 -15.83
CA GLY A 20 -5.60 -0.95 -16.22
C GLY A 20 -5.48 -0.69 -17.72
N SER A 21 -5.12 -1.69 -18.53
CA SER A 21 -5.08 -1.54 -19.99
C SER A 21 -6.50 -1.53 -20.57
N ALA A 22 -6.69 -0.82 -21.68
CA ALA A 22 -7.97 -0.73 -22.36
C ALA A 22 -7.88 -1.13 -23.84
N ARG A 23 -8.88 -1.86 -24.32
CA ARG A 23 -8.91 -2.38 -25.70
C ARG A 23 -10.32 -2.32 -26.28
N ASP A 24 -10.46 -1.89 -27.54
CA ASP A 24 -11.76 -1.96 -28.24
C ASP A 24 -12.17 -3.42 -28.46
N ARG A 25 -13.30 -3.83 -27.88
CA ARG A 25 -13.78 -5.21 -27.88
C ARG A 25 -15.30 -5.28 -28.04
N TYR A 26 -15.76 -6.41 -28.53
CA TYR A 26 -17.13 -6.88 -28.42
C TYR A 26 -17.28 -7.71 -27.15
N ILE A 27 -18.35 -7.48 -26.39
CA ILE A 27 -18.74 -8.26 -25.22
C ILE A 27 -20.11 -8.87 -25.54
N MET A 28 -20.17 -10.20 -25.66
CA MET A 28 -21.44 -10.94 -25.78
C MET A 28 -21.89 -11.35 -24.38
N ILE A 29 -23.15 -11.07 -24.07
CA ILE A 29 -23.75 -11.35 -22.76
C ILE A 29 -25.02 -12.17 -22.98
N ARG A 30 -25.10 -13.31 -22.28
CA ARG A 30 -26.29 -14.16 -22.21
C ARG A 30 -26.54 -14.55 -20.76
N ASP A 31 -27.80 -14.55 -20.36
CA ASP A 31 -28.23 -14.97 -19.03
C ASP A 31 -27.43 -14.32 -17.88
N GLY A 32 -27.13 -13.03 -18.03
CA GLY A 32 -26.41 -12.23 -17.03
C GLY A 32 -24.91 -12.51 -16.91
N ARG A 33 -24.33 -13.33 -17.78
CA ARG A 33 -22.90 -13.65 -17.83
C ARG A 33 -22.28 -13.25 -19.15
N ILE A 34 -20.99 -12.94 -19.10
CA ILE A 34 -20.18 -12.64 -20.28
C ILE A 34 -19.85 -13.98 -20.97
N GLU A 35 -20.44 -14.21 -22.13
CA GLU A 35 -20.18 -15.40 -22.95
C GLU A 35 -18.82 -15.29 -23.65
N SER A 36 -18.52 -14.11 -24.23
CA SER A 36 -17.24 -13.88 -24.89
C SER A 36 -16.82 -12.41 -24.90
N VAL A 37 -15.50 -12.20 -24.89
CA VAL A 37 -14.86 -10.89 -25.12
C VAL A 37 -13.95 -11.04 -26.32
N SER A 38 -14.24 -10.36 -27.43
CA SER A 38 -13.61 -10.65 -28.73
C SER A 38 -13.29 -9.39 -29.54
N ARG A 39 -12.32 -9.50 -30.45
CA ARG A 39 -11.95 -8.41 -31.38
C ARG A 39 -12.92 -8.30 -32.56
N LYS A 40 -13.38 -9.45 -33.09
CA LYS A 40 -14.33 -9.52 -34.21
C LYS A 40 -15.74 -9.68 -33.66
N ARG A 41 -16.75 -9.17 -34.38
CA ARG A 41 -18.15 -9.35 -34.00
C ARG A 41 -18.50 -10.85 -33.95
N PRO A 42 -19.07 -11.36 -32.86
CA PRO A 42 -19.45 -12.77 -32.76
C PRO A 42 -20.60 -13.13 -33.72
N PRO A 43 -20.62 -14.35 -34.32
CA PRO A 43 -21.64 -14.75 -35.30
C PRO A 43 -23.05 -14.90 -34.72
N CYS A 44 -23.16 -15.33 -33.45
CA CYS A 44 -24.40 -15.58 -32.72
C CYS A 44 -25.08 -14.29 -32.21
N ALA A 45 -24.97 -13.15 -32.91
CA ALA A 45 -25.44 -11.85 -32.41
C ALA A 45 -26.72 -11.31 -33.08
N ASN A 46 -27.41 -12.11 -33.89
CA ASN A 46 -28.55 -11.64 -34.68
C ASN A 46 -29.83 -11.42 -33.86
N ASP A 47 -29.96 -12.13 -32.73
CA ASP A 47 -31.05 -12.00 -31.74
C ASP A 47 -30.73 -10.99 -30.62
N ALA A 48 -29.48 -10.51 -30.56
CA ALA A 48 -29.00 -9.65 -29.48
C ALA A 48 -29.38 -8.18 -29.67
N ILE A 49 -29.70 -7.48 -28.57
CA ILE A 49 -29.67 -6.02 -28.58
C ILE A 49 -28.22 -5.59 -28.78
N TYR A 50 -27.96 -4.84 -29.85
CA TYR A 50 -26.63 -4.32 -30.13
C TYR A 50 -26.49 -2.88 -29.65
N VAL A 51 -25.55 -2.65 -28.74
CA VAL A 51 -25.20 -1.32 -28.24
C VAL A 51 -23.72 -1.05 -28.56
N LYS A 52 -23.47 0.09 -29.21
CA LYS A 52 -22.11 0.61 -29.42
C LYS A 52 -21.90 1.85 -28.55
N THR A 53 -20.77 1.89 -27.84
CA THR A 53 -20.35 3.06 -27.07
C THR A 53 -19.73 4.13 -27.98
N ASP A 54 -19.67 5.37 -27.51
CA ASP A 54 -19.02 6.47 -28.24
C ASP A 54 -17.49 6.43 -28.03
N ALA A 55 -16.73 7.25 -28.78
CA ALA A 55 -15.26 7.22 -28.78
C ALA A 55 -14.62 7.51 -27.40
N ASN A 56 -15.27 8.35 -26.59
CA ASN A 56 -14.80 8.76 -25.27
C ASN A 56 -15.42 7.92 -24.13
N ASP A 57 -16.13 6.84 -24.48
CA ASP A 57 -16.65 5.91 -23.50
C ASP A 57 -15.66 4.80 -23.18
N TRP A 58 -15.58 4.48 -21.90
CA TRP A 58 -14.72 3.44 -21.33
C TRP A 58 -15.56 2.50 -20.49
N ILE A 59 -15.41 1.20 -20.72
CA ILE A 59 -16.17 0.15 -20.05
C ILE A 59 -15.26 -0.44 -18.97
N PHE A 60 -15.51 -0.07 -17.72
CA PHE A 60 -14.79 -0.55 -16.55
C PHE A 60 -15.55 -1.71 -15.89
N PRO A 61 -14.87 -2.72 -15.33
CA PRO A 61 -15.51 -3.73 -14.48
C PRO A 61 -16.27 -3.07 -13.33
N GLY A 62 -17.36 -3.70 -12.90
CA GLY A 62 -18.15 -3.21 -11.78
C GLY A 62 -17.32 -3.17 -10.49
N LEU A 63 -17.49 -2.10 -9.71
CA LEU A 63 -16.75 -1.92 -8.47
C LEU A 63 -17.41 -2.68 -7.33
N LEU A 64 -16.61 -3.14 -6.38
CA LEU A 64 -17.07 -3.83 -5.19
C LEU A 64 -16.79 -2.97 -3.97
N ASP A 65 -17.83 -2.66 -3.20
CA ASP A 65 -17.74 -1.90 -1.97
C ASP A 65 -17.96 -2.83 -0.77
N LEU A 66 -16.87 -3.17 -0.08
CA LEU A 66 -16.89 -4.23 0.94
C LEU A 66 -17.05 -3.75 2.37
N HIS A 67 -17.27 -2.45 2.55
CA HIS A 67 -17.59 -1.88 3.84
C HIS A 67 -18.49 -0.67 3.65
N THR A 68 -19.77 -0.82 3.98
CA THR A 68 -20.71 0.30 4.06
C THR A 68 -21.75 0.09 5.16
N HIS A 69 -22.43 1.17 5.52
CA HIS A 69 -23.64 1.10 6.33
C HIS A 69 -24.80 1.73 5.58
N SER A 70 -25.29 1.01 4.56
CA SER A 70 -26.29 1.46 3.56
C SER A 70 -27.48 2.20 4.16
N ALA A 71 -28.01 1.73 5.29
CA ALA A 71 -29.14 2.37 5.98
C ALA A 71 -28.89 3.83 6.44
N TYR A 72 -27.63 4.25 6.54
CA TYR A 72 -27.20 5.60 6.94
C TYR A 72 -26.88 6.52 5.76
N ASN A 73 -26.86 6.02 4.51
CA ASN A 73 -26.33 6.74 3.36
C ASN A 73 -27.13 8.00 2.97
N ILE A 74 -28.41 8.07 3.36
CA ILE A 74 -29.27 9.24 3.16
C ILE A 74 -29.04 10.35 4.19
N LEU A 75 -28.34 10.06 5.28
CA LEU A 75 -28.19 11.01 6.38
C LEU A 75 -27.27 12.17 5.98
N PRO A 76 -27.37 13.32 6.68
CA PRO A 76 -26.38 14.37 6.54
C PRO A 76 -24.99 13.86 6.91
N ILE A 77 -24.03 14.64 6.45
CA ILE A 77 -22.65 14.49 6.85
C ILE A 77 -22.49 14.87 8.34
N TRP A 78 -21.69 14.12 9.11
CA TRP A 78 -21.46 14.35 10.53
C TRP A 78 -20.09 14.98 10.80
N ASP A 79 -20.05 16.22 11.29
CA ASP A 79 -18.82 16.90 11.73
C ASP A 79 -18.80 16.99 13.26
N SER A 80 -17.93 16.20 13.90
CA SER A 80 -17.78 16.27 15.35
C SER A 80 -16.64 17.21 15.74
N THR A 81 -16.94 18.24 16.54
CA THR A 81 -15.94 19.18 17.08
C THR A 81 -14.96 18.55 18.07
N VAL A 82 -15.26 17.34 18.56
CA VAL A 82 -14.41 16.59 19.49
C VAL A 82 -13.59 15.48 18.80
N ALA A 83 -13.75 15.32 17.48
CA ALA A 83 -12.87 14.46 16.71
C ALA A 83 -11.44 15.05 16.67
N PRO A 84 -10.41 14.21 16.56
CA PRO A 84 -10.49 12.75 16.42
C PRO A 84 -10.63 12.01 17.76
N PHE A 85 -11.33 10.88 17.70
CA PHE A 85 -11.57 9.94 18.79
C PHE A 85 -10.42 8.93 18.90
N LYS A 86 -10.38 8.16 20.00
CA LYS A 86 -9.39 7.08 20.15
C LYS A 86 -9.77 5.81 19.40
N ASN A 87 -11.05 5.42 19.46
CA ASN A 87 -11.58 4.23 18.81
C ASN A 87 -13.10 4.29 18.69
N ARG A 88 -13.67 3.30 17.99
CA ARG A 88 -15.11 3.24 17.69
C ARG A 88 -16.02 3.26 18.90
N HIS A 89 -15.59 2.71 20.04
CA HIS A 89 -16.43 2.67 21.24
C HIS A 89 -16.56 4.03 21.92
N ILE A 90 -15.64 4.96 21.65
CA ILE A 90 -15.71 6.33 22.19
C ILE A 90 -16.72 7.16 21.39
N TRP A 91 -16.60 7.23 20.06
CA TRP A 91 -17.52 8.06 19.28
C TRP A 91 -18.95 7.52 19.29
N ARG A 92 -19.16 6.20 19.38
CA ARG A 92 -20.49 5.59 19.56
C ARG A 92 -21.20 6.05 20.86
N ARG A 93 -20.45 6.59 21.83
CA ARG A 93 -20.97 7.14 23.09
C ARG A 93 -21.06 8.66 23.08
N ASN A 94 -20.55 9.33 22.05
CA ASN A 94 -20.58 10.78 21.92
C ASN A 94 -22.05 11.28 21.83
N PRO A 95 -22.45 12.30 22.62
CA PRO A 95 -23.80 12.85 22.55
C PRO A 95 -24.14 13.43 21.18
N GLY A 96 -23.20 14.10 20.50
CA GLY A 96 -23.38 14.59 19.13
C GLY A 96 -23.69 13.47 18.15
N TYR A 97 -22.94 12.36 18.18
CA TYR A 97 -23.30 11.18 17.37
C TYR A 97 -24.73 10.69 17.64
N ARG A 98 -25.11 10.59 18.92
CA ARG A 98 -26.43 10.08 19.30
C ARG A 98 -27.53 10.99 18.77
N ASN A 99 -27.37 12.31 18.93
CA ASN A 99 -28.40 13.28 18.57
C ASN A 99 -28.43 13.52 17.06
N ASP A 100 -27.29 13.79 16.44
CA ASP A 100 -27.20 14.28 15.06
C ASP A 100 -27.36 13.15 14.03
N ILE A 101 -27.04 11.90 14.42
CA ILE A 101 -27.02 10.76 13.50
C ILE A 101 -27.93 9.64 13.98
N ARG A 102 -27.74 9.13 15.19
CA ARG A 102 -28.52 7.96 15.64
C ARG A 102 -30.01 8.27 15.81
N HIS A 103 -30.37 9.36 16.46
CA HIS A 103 -31.78 9.74 16.66
C HIS A 103 -32.42 10.12 15.33
N THR A 104 -31.76 10.96 14.52
CA THR A 104 -32.23 11.30 13.16
C THR A 104 -32.48 10.06 12.30
N TYR A 105 -31.58 9.06 12.35
CA TYR A 105 -31.79 7.78 11.69
C TYR A 105 -33.04 7.06 12.21
N MET A 106 -33.24 6.99 13.52
CA MET A 106 -34.42 6.34 14.10
C MET A 106 -35.73 7.03 13.71
N ASP A 107 -35.73 8.37 13.61
CA ASP A 107 -36.90 9.15 13.20
C ASP A 107 -37.32 8.87 11.75
N ILE A 108 -36.36 8.57 10.86
CA ILE A 108 -36.65 8.29 9.45
C ILE A 108 -36.76 6.81 9.13
N PHE A 109 -36.22 5.91 9.96
CA PHE A 109 -36.24 4.45 9.74
C PHE A 109 -37.59 3.83 10.13
N THR A 110 -38.68 4.39 9.60
CA THR A 110 -40.05 3.91 9.79
C THR A 110 -40.42 2.85 8.74
N PRO A 111 -41.39 1.93 9.02
CA PRO A 111 -41.83 0.93 8.04
C PRO A 111 -42.17 1.51 6.65
N GLU A 112 -42.70 2.73 6.59
CA GLU A 112 -43.07 3.41 5.34
C GLU A 112 -41.85 3.87 4.52
N ASN A 113 -40.70 4.08 5.17
CA ASN A 113 -39.50 4.64 4.54
C ASN A 113 -38.44 3.58 4.19
N ARG A 114 -38.47 2.39 4.82
CA ARG A 114 -37.40 1.37 4.68
C ARG A 114 -37.07 1.03 3.23
N LYS A 115 -38.09 0.81 2.39
CA LYS A 115 -37.92 0.53 0.95
C LYS A 115 -37.19 1.66 0.22
N THR A 116 -37.56 2.90 0.50
CA THR A 116 -36.95 4.08 -0.12
C THR A 116 -35.50 4.27 0.35
N LEU A 117 -35.22 4.00 1.65
CA LEU A 117 -33.86 4.04 2.19
C LEU A 117 -32.96 2.99 1.54
N ALA A 118 -33.46 1.77 1.38
CA ALA A 118 -32.78 0.69 0.65
C ALA A 118 -32.46 1.09 -0.80
N VAL A 119 -33.48 1.51 -1.56
CA VAL A 119 -33.32 1.96 -2.95
C VAL A 119 -32.34 3.13 -3.06
N PHE A 120 -32.39 4.10 -2.13
CA PHE A 120 -31.48 5.25 -2.15
C PHE A 120 -30.02 4.83 -1.93
N ALA A 121 -29.77 3.92 -0.99
CA ALA A 121 -28.42 3.47 -0.67
C ALA A 121 -27.75 2.79 -1.87
N GLU A 122 -28.46 1.88 -2.53
CA GLU A 122 -27.93 1.23 -3.73
C GLU A 122 -27.89 2.14 -4.94
N LEU A 123 -28.85 3.06 -5.08
CA LEU A 123 -28.82 4.08 -6.11
C LEU A 123 -27.54 4.94 -6.00
N GLN A 124 -27.13 5.28 -4.78
CA GLN A 124 -25.88 5.98 -4.52
C GLN A 124 -24.67 5.13 -4.93
N ALA A 125 -24.69 3.83 -4.63
CA ALA A 125 -23.63 2.90 -5.01
C ALA A 125 -23.50 2.75 -6.54
N VAL A 126 -24.59 2.46 -7.26
CA VAL A 126 -24.55 2.30 -8.73
C VAL A 126 -24.26 3.61 -9.44
N ALA A 127 -24.58 4.76 -8.85
CA ALA A 127 -24.19 6.06 -9.39
C ALA A 127 -22.67 6.27 -9.38
N GLY A 128 -21.95 5.58 -8.49
CA GLY A 128 -20.49 5.51 -8.45
C GLY A 128 -19.89 4.33 -9.22
N GLY A 129 -20.69 3.52 -9.92
CA GLY A 129 -20.23 2.34 -10.65
C GLY A 129 -20.07 1.08 -9.80
N THR A 130 -20.51 1.09 -8.53
CA THR A 130 -20.53 -0.09 -7.66
C THR A 130 -21.60 -1.07 -8.13
N THR A 131 -21.26 -2.35 -8.21
CA THR A 131 -22.15 -3.44 -8.61
C THR A 131 -22.31 -4.53 -7.55
N VAL A 132 -21.37 -4.63 -6.60
CA VAL A 132 -21.50 -5.48 -5.40
C VAL A 132 -21.38 -4.59 -4.17
N LEU A 133 -22.37 -4.67 -3.28
CA LEU A 133 -22.44 -3.84 -2.08
C LEU A 133 -22.47 -4.72 -0.84
N GLN A 134 -21.56 -4.45 0.10
CA GLN A 134 -21.59 -5.12 1.40
C GLN A 134 -22.77 -4.62 2.21
N GLU A 135 -23.65 -5.53 2.61
CA GLU A 135 -24.74 -5.23 3.53
C GLU A 135 -24.77 -6.24 4.66
N SER A 136 -25.38 -5.83 5.78
CA SER A 136 -25.52 -6.68 6.97
C SER A 136 -26.90 -7.28 7.11
N LYS A 137 -27.85 -6.81 6.29
CA LYS A 137 -29.24 -7.25 6.23
C LYS A 137 -29.64 -7.32 4.76
N ASP A 138 -30.32 -8.40 4.43
CA ASP A 138 -30.95 -8.67 3.14
C ASP A 138 -32.01 -7.60 2.87
N LEU A 139 -31.67 -6.60 2.06
CA LEU A 139 -32.55 -5.46 1.78
C LEU A 139 -33.77 -5.87 0.93
N ASP A 140 -33.67 -6.97 0.17
CA ASP A 140 -34.76 -7.55 -0.60
C ASP A 140 -35.96 -7.91 0.29
N ARG A 141 -35.73 -8.23 1.57
CA ARG A 141 -36.80 -8.54 2.54
C ARG A 141 -37.70 -7.37 2.88
N GLU A 142 -37.30 -6.15 2.57
CA GLU A 142 -38.21 -5.00 2.66
C GLU A 142 -39.30 -5.09 1.59
N PHE A 143 -39.14 -5.96 0.59
CA PHE A 143 -40.07 -6.21 -0.50
C PHE A 143 -40.68 -7.62 -0.40
N SER A 144 -41.42 -8.03 -1.43
CA SER A 144 -42.05 -9.36 -1.43
C SER A 144 -40.99 -10.45 -1.55
N PRO A 145 -41.16 -11.64 -0.93
CA PRO A 145 -40.23 -12.79 -1.10
C PRO A 145 -40.03 -13.24 -2.55
N ALA A 146 -40.95 -12.88 -3.45
CA ALA A 146 -40.87 -13.15 -4.88
C ALA A 146 -40.17 -12.02 -5.67
N ALA A 147 -39.86 -10.91 -5.01
CA ALA A 147 -39.35 -9.70 -5.64
C ALA A 147 -37.82 -9.71 -5.53
N SER A 148 -37.14 -9.94 -6.66
CA SER A 148 -35.68 -9.82 -6.79
C SER A 148 -35.36 -8.38 -7.18
N LEU A 149 -35.63 -7.49 -6.24
CA LEU A 149 -35.05 -6.16 -6.18
C LEU A 149 -33.72 -6.35 -5.48
N VAL A 150 -32.57 -5.81 -5.85
CA VAL A 150 -32.35 -4.36 -5.95
C VAL A 150 -31.23 -4.05 -6.98
N LEU A 151 -30.79 -2.80 -7.07
CA LEU A 151 -29.94 -2.20 -8.11
C LEU A 151 -28.49 -2.69 -8.08
N CYS A 152 -28.03 -3.26 -6.97
CA CYS A 152 -26.71 -3.85 -6.72
C CYS A 152 -26.84 -5.35 -6.42
N ARG A 153 -25.73 -6.08 -6.41
CA ARG A 153 -25.68 -7.41 -5.79
C ARG A 153 -25.44 -7.29 -4.29
N ASP A 154 -26.43 -7.64 -3.50
CA ASP A 154 -26.37 -7.58 -2.04
C ASP A 154 -25.65 -8.82 -1.46
N THR A 155 -24.56 -8.59 -0.73
CA THR A 155 -23.83 -9.66 -0.01
C THR A 155 -24.65 -10.38 1.07
N ALA A 156 -25.70 -9.76 1.62
CA ALA A 156 -26.59 -10.36 2.60
C ALA A 156 -27.61 -11.32 1.96
N ASN A 157 -27.72 -11.33 0.63
CA ASN A 157 -28.56 -12.24 -0.14
C ASN A 157 -27.73 -13.09 -1.11
N ALA A 158 -27.50 -14.37 -0.75
CA ALA A 158 -26.70 -15.27 -1.60
C ALA A 158 -27.26 -15.46 -3.02
N SER A 159 -28.58 -15.34 -3.21
CA SER A 159 -29.22 -15.51 -4.52
C SER A 159 -28.86 -14.36 -5.47
N ASP A 160 -28.63 -13.17 -4.93
CA ASP A 160 -28.20 -11.98 -5.67
C ASP A 160 -26.77 -12.10 -6.20
N LEU A 161 -25.97 -12.92 -5.51
CA LEU A 161 -24.62 -13.29 -5.87
C LEU A 161 -24.56 -14.53 -6.80
N GLU A 162 -25.70 -15.04 -7.26
CA GLU A 162 -25.86 -16.29 -8.01
C GLU A 162 -25.46 -17.58 -7.26
N TYR A 163 -25.46 -17.56 -5.92
CA TYR A 163 -25.30 -18.75 -5.09
C TYR A 163 -26.64 -19.28 -4.58
N ASP A 164 -26.65 -20.54 -4.13
CA ASP A 164 -27.82 -21.10 -3.45
C ASP A 164 -28.15 -20.31 -2.18
N LYS A 165 -29.45 -20.09 -1.92
CA LYS A 165 -29.99 -19.29 -0.80
C LYS A 165 -29.53 -19.72 0.59
N HIS A 166 -29.00 -20.93 0.74
CA HIS A 166 -28.46 -21.41 2.01
C HIS A 166 -27.01 -21.01 2.25
N HIS A 167 -26.31 -20.49 1.25
CA HIS A 167 -25.00 -19.88 1.41
C HIS A 167 -25.11 -18.53 2.10
N LYS A 168 -23.99 -18.06 2.67
CA LYS A 168 -23.96 -16.80 3.41
C LYS A 168 -22.61 -16.13 3.36
N ILE A 169 -22.61 -14.81 3.16
CA ILE A 169 -21.51 -13.94 3.58
C ILE A 169 -21.83 -13.41 4.97
N TYR A 170 -20.90 -13.54 5.91
CA TYR A 170 -21.11 -13.15 7.30
C TYR A 170 -20.47 -11.79 7.60
N SER A 171 -21.28 -10.74 7.58
CA SER A 171 -20.89 -9.39 7.99
C SER A 171 -20.96 -9.23 9.52
N VAL A 172 -19.86 -8.82 10.14
CA VAL A 172 -19.68 -8.73 11.60
C VAL A 172 -19.30 -7.31 12.01
N ILE A 173 -20.10 -6.74 12.91
CA ILE A 173 -19.86 -5.39 13.46
C ILE A 173 -18.83 -5.41 14.59
N ASP A 174 -18.80 -6.47 15.41
CA ASP A 174 -17.86 -6.58 16.51
C ASP A 174 -17.65 -8.05 16.89
N PHE A 175 -16.41 -8.55 16.81
CA PHE A 175 -16.02 -9.84 17.42
C PHE A 175 -15.73 -9.71 18.91
N PHE A 176 -15.25 -8.55 19.35
CA PHE A 176 -14.94 -8.25 20.73
C PHE A 176 -15.69 -6.99 21.18
N LYS A 177 -15.88 -6.83 22.49
CA LYS A 177 -16.38 -5.60 23.10
C LYS A 177 -15.49 -5.19 24.26
N PRO A 178 -15.49 -3.92 24.70
CA PRO A 178 -14.75 -3.53 25.90
C PRO A 178 -15.33 -4.18 27.16
N GLY A 179 -14.48 -4.85 27.92
CA GLY A 179 -14.72 -5.29 29.29
C GLY A 179 -14.71 -4.11 30.28
N ARG A 180 -14.98 -4.39 31.56
CA ARG A 180 -15.00 -3.35 32.62
C ARG A 180 -13.64 -2.67 32.81
N ASP A 181 -12.56 -3.41 32.62
CA ASP A 181 -11.17 -2.97 32.70
C ASP A 181 -10.62 -2.44 31.35
N GLY A 182 -11.47 -2.35 30.33
CA GLY A 182 -11.07 -1.94 28.99
C GLY A 182 -10.32 -3.01 28.19
N THR A 183 -10.31 -4.28 28.63
CA THR A 183 -9.78 -5.38 27.81
C THR A 183 -10.82 -5.89 26.80
N PRO A 184 -10.41 -6.48 25.66
CA PRO A 184 -11.35 -7.06 24.70
C PRO A 184 -11.98 -8.35 25.24
N VAL A 185 -13.32 -8.39 25.27
CA VAL A 185 -14.10 -9.57 25.66
C VAL A 185 -14.76 -10.17 24.41
N PRO A 186 -14.56 -11.48 24.13
CA PRO A 186 -15.19 -12.17 23.00
C PRO A 186 -16.71 -12.05 23.00
N GLN A 187 -17.32 -11.99 21.82
CA GLN A 187 -18.77 -11.97 21.63
C GLN A 187 -19.25 -13.24 20.90
N LYS A 188 -20.56 -13.50 21.00
CA LYS A 188 -21.24 -14.63 20.33
C LYS A 188 -21.08 -14.64 18.81
N SER A 189 -20.68 -13.52 18.20
CA SER A 189 -20.35 -13.45 16.77
C SER A 189 -19.20 -14.37 16.38
N ILE A 190 -18.22 -14.60 17.28
CA ILE A 190 -17.14 -15.56 17.03
C ILE A 190 -17.68 -17.00 17.02
N ASP A 191 -18.56 -17.35 17.97
CA ASP A 191 -19.20 -18.67 17.99
C ASP A 191 -20.00 -18.93 16.71
N ARG A 192 -20.73 -17.92 16.22
CA ARG A 192 -21.47 -18.00 14.94
C ARG A 192 -20.54 -18.15 13.74
N TYR A 193 -19.40 -17.45 13.73
CA TYR A 193 -18.38 -17.63 12.68
C TYR A 193 -17.91 -19.09 12.64
N VAL A 194 -17.58 -19.69 13.79
CA VAL A 194 -17.18 -21.09 13.89
C VAL A 194 -18.31 -22.03 13.46
N GLU A 195 -19.54 -21.78 13.89
CA GLU A 195 -20.73 -22.55 13.52
C GLU A 195 -20.98 -22.53 12.00
N TYR A 196 -20.90 -21.36 11.37
CA TYR A 196 -21.12 -21.22 9.93
C TYR A 196 -20.03 -21.90 9.10
N ARG A 197 -18.77 -21.82 9.53
CA ARG A 197 -17.67 -22.55 8.90
C ARG A 197 -17.88 -24.06 8.94
N LYS A 198 -18.21 -24.61 10.12
CA LYS A 198 -18.46 -26.05 10.29
C LYS A 198 -19.63 -26.59 9.46
N ARG A 199 -20.59 -25.73 9.10
CA ARG A 199 -21.75 -26.10 8.26
C ARG A 199 -21.45 -26.13 6.75
N GLY A 200 -20.29 -25.66 6.31
CA GLY A 200 -19.90 -25.63 4.90
C GLY A 200 -20.74 -24.70 4.01
N LYS A 201 -21.44 -23.72 4.60
CA LYS A 201 -22.32 -22.77 3.89
C LYS A 201 -21.80 -21.34 3.90
N LEU A 202 -20.65 -21.10 4.50
CA LEU A 202 -20.04 -19.78 4.59
C LEU A 202 -19.20 -19.50 3.34
N LEU A 203 -19.52 -18.43 2.61
CA LEU A 203 -18.75 -17.98 1.45
C LEU A 203 -17.58 -17.10 1.86
N ALA A 204 -17.82 -16.15 2.77
CA ALA A 204 -16.82 -15.23 3.30
C ALA A 204 -17.26 -14.62 4.63
N THR A 205 -16.33 -14.04 5.38
CA THR A 205 -16.60 -13.23 6.58
C THR A 205 -15.96 -11.87 6.45
N LEU A 206 -16.73 -10.81 6.70
CA LEU A 206 -16.28 -9.42 6.69
C LEU A 206 -16.45 -8.86 8.11
N ALA A 207 -15.36 -8.60 8.82
CA ALA A 207 -15.42 -8.27 10.24
C ALA A 207 -14.76 -6.94 10.58
N HIS A 208 -15.52 -6.03 11.17
CA HIS A 208 -14.96 -4.86 11.84
C HIS A 208 -14.12 -5.33 13.02
N LEU A 209 -12.86 -4.88 13.04
CA LEU A 209 -11.92 -5.26 14.07
C LEU A 209 -10.92 -4.12 14.28
N ALA A 210 -10.57 -3.85 15.53
CA ALA A 210 -9.49 -2.95 15.90
C ALA A 210 -9.58 -1.55 15.25
N GLU A 211 -10.80 -1.04 15.07
CA GLU A 211 -11.07 0.28 14.50
C GLU A 211 -10.80 1.40 15.52
N GLY A 212 -9.80 2.22 15.21
CA GLY A 212 -9.40 3.36 16.02
C GLY A 212 -8.13 4.02 15.49
N ARG A 213 -7.41 4.72 16.37
CA ARG A 213 -6.12 5.33 16.02
C ARG A 213 -5.04 4.29 15.82
N SER A 214 -4.37 4.32 14.68
CA SER A 214 -3.24 3.43 14.38
C SER A 214 -1.94 3.90 15.00
N GLY A 215 -1.79 5.22 15.23
CA GLY A 215 -0.53 5.84 15.61
C GLY A 215 0.44 6.04 14.45
N PHE A 216 0.08 5.64 13.23
CA PHE A 216 0.91 5.84 12.05
C PHE A 216 0.98 7.33 11.67
N GLY A 217 2.18 7.85 11.42
CA GLY A 217 2.38 9.25 11.00
C GLY A 217 1.93 10.30 12.02
N SER A 218 1.66 9.90 13.26
CA SER A 218 0.98 10.71 14.28
C SER A 218 1.69 10.63 15.63
N ASN A 219 1.93 11.79 16.25
CA ASN A 219 2.51 11.86 17.60
C ASN A 219 1.53 11.45 18.71
N ARG A 220 0.29 11.10 18.36
CA ARG A 220 -0.78 10.78 19.34
C ARG A 220 -0.77 9.32 19.81
N GLY A 221 0.04 8.48 19.17
CA GLY A 221 0.20 7.06 19.45
C GLY A 221 -1.00 6.20 19.08
N ALA A 222 -0.76 4.89 18.95
CA ALA A 222 -1.81 3.91 18.70
C ALA A 222 -2.82 3.89 19.85
N ASP A 223 -4.10 3.63 19.54
CA ASP A 223 -5.09 3.38 20.57
C ASP A 223 -4.88 2.00 21.23
N ARG A 224 -4.76 2.01 22.56
CA ARG A 224 -4.50 0.81 23.37
C ARG A 224 -5.57 -0.27 23.16
N TYR A 225 -6.86 0.11 23.13
CA TYR A 225 -7.93 -0.88 22.98
C TYR A 225 -7.87 -1.55 21.61
N SER A 226 -7.69 -0.76 20.55
CA SER A 226 -7.59 -1.25 19.18
C SER A 226 -6.42 -2.24 19.02
N ARG A 227 -5.26 -1.93 19.61
CA ARG A 227 -4.10 -2.83 19.64
C ARG A 227 -4.41 -4.14 20.39
N LEU A 228 -4.97 -4.03 21.61
CA LEU A 228 -5.33 -5.20 22.42
C LEU A 228 -6.39 -6.07 21.72
N GLU A 229 -7.33 -5.46 21.01
CA GLU A 229 -8.38 -6.19 20.29
C GLU A 229 -7.80 -7.06 19.18
N PHE A 230 -6.84 -6.53 18.40
CA PHE A 230 -6.15 -7.32 17.39
C PHE A 230 -5.32 -8.46 18.02
N GLU A 231 -4.62 -8.20 19.12
CA GLU A 231 -3.89 -9.24 19.85
C GLU A 231 -4.82 -10.31 20.46
N ALA A 232 -6.01 -9.92 20.92
CA ALA A 232 -7.01 -10.84 21.44
C ALA A 232 -7.57 -11.72 20.32
N PHE A 233 -7.81 -11.14 19.14
CA PHE A 233 -8.18 -11.87 17.93
C PHE A 233 -7.13 -12.93 17.57
N MET A 234 -5.84 -12.57 17.52
CA MET A 234 -4.76 -13.51 17.23
C MET A 234 -4.66 -14.67 18.24
N ARG A 235 -4.93 -14.39 19.52
CA ARG A 235 -4.86 -15.39 20.61
C ARG A 235 -6.10 -16.27 20.72
N HIS A 236 -7.22 -15.88 20.12
CA HIS A 236 -8.49 -16.59 20.30
C HIS A 236 -8.47 -17.95 19.59
N PRO A 237 -8.91 -19.06 20.25
CA PRO A 237 -8.84 -20.40 19.68
C PRO A 237 -9.46 -20.55 18.28
N ALA A 238 -10.56 -19.83 18.02
CA ALA A 238 -11.26 -19.84 16.72
C ALA A 238 -10.39 -19.41 15.52
N PHE A 239 -9.29 -18.68 15.76
CA PHE A 239 -8.40 -18.16 14.71
C PHE A 239 -6.97 -18.73 14.80
N LYS A 240 -6.70 -19.66 15.73
CA LYS A 240 -5.37 -20.26 15.88
C LYS A 240 -5.01 -21.19 14.72
N ASP A 241 -5.94 -22.04 14.32
CA ASP A 241 -5.75 -23.00 13.22
C ASP A 241 -5.78 -22.28 11.87
N ALA A 242 -4.60 -22.13 11.27
CA ALA A 242 -4.45 -21.43 10.00
C ALA A 242 -5.06 -22.17 8.81
N ALA A 243 -5.06 -23.51 8.83
CA ALA A 243 -5.69 -24.29 7.76
C ALA A 243 -7.21 -24.11 7.80
N ALA A 244 -7.78 -24.18 9.00
CA ALA A 244 -9.20 -23.99 9.19
C ALA A 244 -9.61 -22.57 8.73
N VAL A 245 -8.93 -21.50 9.18
CA VAL A 245 -9.27 -20.12 8.77
C VAL A 245 -9.22 -19.95 7.25
N ARG A 246 -8.32 -20.63 6.54
CA ARG A 246 -8.19 -20.57 5.08
C ARG A 246 -9.31 -21.24 4.29
N GLU A 247 -10.14 -22.08 4.91
CA GLU A 247 -11.26 -22.77 4.23
C GLU A 247 -12.26 -21.79 3.61
N THR A 248 -12.46 -20.62 4.25
CA THR A 248 -13.37 -19.58 3.81
C THR A 248 -12.74 -18.21 4.04
N PRO A 249 -12.73 -17.29 3.06
CA PRO A 249 -12.15 -15.95 3.23
C PRO A 249 -12.60 -15.25 4.51
N LEU A 250 -11.62 -14.68 5.21
CA LEU A 250 -11.82 -13.77 6.32
C LEU A 250 -11.17 -12.43 5.95
N SER A 251 -11.96 -11.37 5.91
CA SER A 251 -11.50 -10.01 5.66
C SER A 251 -11.80 -9.14 6.87
N LEU A 252 -10.81 -8.36 7.27
CA LEU A 252 -10.91 -7.51 8.45
C LEU A 252 -11.01 -6.03 8.04
N ILE A 253 -12.03 -5.35 8.52
CA ILE A 253 -12.38 -3.97 8.17
C ILE A 253 -11.69 -3.01 9.15
N HIS A 254 -11.14 -1.92 8.62
CA HIS A 254 -10.31 -0.90 9.29
C HIS A 254 -8.97 -1.42 9.84
N CYS A 255 -9.02 -2.24 10.89
CA CYS A 255 -7.87 -2.89 11.51
C CYS A 255 -6.67 -2.01 11.85
N SER A 256 -6.94 -0.75 12.23
CA SER A 256 -5.92 0.20 12.67
C SER A 256 -5.08 -0.30 13.86
N GLY A 257 -5.55 -1.28 14.63
CA GLY A 257 -4.75 -1.90 15.70
C GLY A 257 -3.62 -2.82 15.23
N ILE A 258 -3.52 -3.15 13.94
CA ILE A 258 -2.36 -3.87 13.38
C ILE A 258 -1.10 -3.03 13.59
N ASP A 259 -0.02 -3.69 14.03
CA ASP A 259 1.32 -3.11 14.06
C ASP A 259 2.09 -3.60 12.85
N THR A 260 2.25 -2.74 11.85
CA THR A 260 2.95 -3.13 10.62
C THR A 260 4.47 -3.27 10.78
N ALA A 261 5.03 -2.76 11.89
CA ALA A 261 6.42 -2.99 12.25
C ALA A 261 6.62 -4.32 13.02
N ASN A 262 5.54 -4.99 13.45
CA ASN A 262 5.61 -6.27 14.15
C ASN A 262 5.37 -7.42 13.17
N SER A 263 6.43 -8.15 12.81
CA SER A 263 6.35 -9.28 11.88
C SER A 263 5.30 -10.32 12.29
N ARG A 264 5.09 -10.56 13.59
CA ARG A 264 4.07 -11.51 14.06
C ARG A 264 2.64 -11.15 13.62
N HIS A 265 2.34 -9.86 13.46
CA HIS A 265 1.02 -9.45 12.96
C HIS A 265 0.88 -9.76 11.47
N LEU A 266 1.93 -9.48 10.68
CA LEU A 266 1.97 -9.77 9.24
C LEU A 266 1.93 -11.28 8.98
N ASP A 267 2.77 -12.05 9.66
CA ASP A 267 2.84 -13.51 9.56
C ASP A 267 1.48 -14.14 9.89
N PHE A 268 0.82 -13.66 10.95
CA PHE A 268 -0.50 -14.15 11.32
C PHE A 268 -1.53 -13.98 10.20
N LEU A 269 -1.55 -12.80 9.56
CA LEU A 269 -2.46 -12.51 8.44
C LEU A 269 -2.12 -13.37 7.21
N LEU A 270 -0.83 -13.48 6.87
CA LEU A 270 -0.35 -14.23 5.70
C LEU A 270 -0.62 -15.72 5.80
N GLU A 271 -0.23 -16.36 6.92
CA GLU A 271 -0.44 -17.79 7.16
C GLU A 271 -1.91 -18.21 7.06
N ARG A 272 -2.83 -17.28 7.35
CA ARG A 272 -4.28 -17.48 7.37
C ARG A 272 -4.98 -16.96 6.11
N ASN A 273 -4.25 -16.36 5.16
CA ASN A 273 -4.78 -15.69 3.98
C ASN A 273 -5.89 -14.67 4.33
N ILE A 274 -5.69 -13.92 5.42
CA ILE A 274 -6.63 -12.89 5.86
C ILE A 274 -6.44 -11.63 5.02
N SER A 275 -7.53 -11.08 4.50
CA SER A 275 -7.52 -9.81 3.77
C SER A 275 -7.81 -8.62 4.69
N VAL A 276 -7.44 -7.42 4.26
CA VAL A 276 -7.79 -6.16 4.93
C VAL A 276 -8.67 -5.30 4.03
N ILE A 277 -9.74 -4.73 4.60
CA ILE A 277 -10.60 -3.74 3.94
C ILE A 277 -10.32 -2.39 4.59
N TRP A 278 -9.74 -1.48 3.81
CA TRP A 278 -9.24 -0.19 4.26
C TRP A 278 -10.22 0.93 3.87
N SER A 279 -10.49 1.84 4.81
CA SER A 279 -11.40 2.98 4.64
C SER A 279 -10.74 4.26 5.13
N PRO A 280 -9.73 4.77 4.39
CA PRO A 280 -8.92 5.91 4.81
C PRO A 280 -9.72 7.17 5.10
N VAL A 281 -10.77 7.48 4.33
CA VAL A 281 -11.57 8.70 4.54
C VAL A 281 -12.19 8.69 5.93
N SER A 282 -12.86 7.59 6.29
CA SER A 282 -13.47 7.43 7.61
C SER A 282 -12.45 7.39 8.73
N ASN A 283 -11.33 6.70 8.52
CA ASN A 283 -10.29 6.64 9.52
C ASN A 283 -9.68 8.02 9.82
N LEU A 284 -9.35 8.80 8.80
CA LEU A 284 -8.76 10.12 8.99
C LEU A 284 -9.75 11.13 9.61
N LEU A 285 -11.02 11.08 9.23
CA LEU A 285 -12.05 11.96 9.80
C LEU A 285 -12.34 11.63 11.28
N LEU A 286 -12.42 10.34 11.63
CA LEU A 286 -12.77 9.92 12.99
C LEU A 286 -11.57 9.81 13.92
N TYR A 287 -10.39 9.46 13.43
CA TYR A 287 -9.22 9.08 14.25
C TYR A 287 -7.98 9.97 13.98
N GLY A 288 -7.96 10.71 12.87
CA GLY A 288 -6.87 11.62 12.52
C GLY A 288 -5.60 10.91 12.03
N ASP A 289 -5.63 9.59 11.94
CA ASP A 289 -4.64 8.72 11.31
C ASP A 289 -5.36 7.47 10.75
N THR A 290 -4.62 6.63 10.04
CA THR A 290 -5.13 5.37 9.47
C THR A 290 -4.03 4.31 9.46
N LEU A 291 -4.38 3.05 9.21
CA LEU A 291 -3.43 1.95 9.10
C LEU A 291 -2.38 2.23 8.00
N ASP A 292 -1.11 1.95 8.27
CA ASP A 292 -0.06 1.95 7.24
C ASP A 292 -0.23 0.67 6.40
N VAL A 293 -1.00 0.75 5.32
CA VAL A 293 -1.32 -0.44 4.51
C VAL A 293 -0.20 -0.82 3.54
N GLU A 294 0.78 0.06 3.29
CA GLU A 294 1.88 -0.19 2.34
C GLU A 294 2.72 -1.43 2.73
N PRO A 295 3.19 -1.59 3.99
CA PRO A 295 3.87 -2.81 4.42
C PRO A 295 3.03 -4.08 4.30
N LEU A 296 1.69 -3.98 4.44
CA LEU A 296 0.82 -5.15 4.27
C LEU A 296 0.78 -5.58 2.80
N ILE A 297 0.68 -4.62 1.89
CA ILE A 297 0.68 -4.87 0.44
C ILE A 297 2.02 -5.44 0.01
N GLU A 298 3.14 -4.88 0.49
CA GLU A 298 4.50 -5.37 0.21
C GLU A 298 4.72 -6.81 0.72
N ALA A 299 4.13 -7.15 1.87
CA ALA A 299 4.16 -8.50 2.42
C ALA A 299 3.28 -9.51 1.65
N GLY A 300 2.48 -9.06 0.68
CA GLY A 300 1.58 -9.91 -0.11
C GLY A 300 0.19 -10.12 0.51
N ILE A 301 -0.18 -9.35 1.53
CA ILE A 301 -1.53 -9.37 2.12
C ILE A 301 -2.50 -8.68 1.16
N ASN A 302 -3.63 -9.33 0.89
CA ASN A 302 -4.66 -8.76 0.03
C ASN A 302 -5.35 -7.58 0.72
N VAL A 303 -5.28 -6.40 0.10
CA VAL A 303 -5.94 -5.18 0.57
C VAL A 303 -7.02 -4.77 -0.43
N ALA A 304 -8.22 -4.50 0.08
CA ALA A 304 -9.36 -3.94 -0.64
C ALA A 304 -9.79 -2.60 0.00
N LEU A 305 -10.62 -1.83 -0.70
CA LEU A 305 -11.20 -0.58 -0.19
C LEU A 305 -12.68 -0.76 0.17
N GLY A 306 -13.18 0.09 1.05
CA GLY A 306 -14.61 0.22 1.33
C GLY A 306 -14.96 1.66 1.73
N SER A 307 -16.12 2.16 1.30
CA SER A 307 -16.50 3.56 1.50
C SER A 307 -16.82 3.93 2.95
N ASP A 308 -17.08 2.91 3.77
CA ASP A 308 -17.78 3.04 5.04
C ASP A 308 -19.17 3.69 4.79
N TRP A 309 -19.71 4.40 5.77
CA TRP A 309 -20.96 5.16 5.72
C TRP A 309 -20.84 6.64 5.38
N SER A 310 -21.83 7.19 4.67
CA SER A 310 -21.86 8.60 4.21
C SER A 310 -21.64 9.68 5.29
N PRO A 311 -22.07 9.52 6.58
CA PRO A 311 -21.84 10.53 7.60
C PRO A 311 -20.36 10.85 7.86
N SER A 312 -19.46 9.87 7.78
CA SER A 312 -18.03 10.08 8.01
C SER A 312 -17.12 9.34 7.04
N GLY A 313 -17.64 8.80 5.94
CA GLY A 313 -16.87 8.07 4.92
C GLY A 313 -17.00 8.71 3.54
N SER A 314 -16.64 7.93 2.51
CA SER A 314 -16.87 8.31 1.12
C SER A 314 -18.31 8.07 0.72
N LYS A 315 -18.75 8.76 -0.33
CA LYS A 315 -20.09 8.58 -0.89
C LYS A 315 -20.29 7.24 -1.60
N HIS A 316 -19.21 6.70 -2.16
CA HIS A 316 -19.14 5.39 -2.80
C HIS A 316 -17.67 4.99 -2.94
N VAL A 317 -17.37 3.69 -3.09
CA VAL A 317 -15.99 3.17 -3.14
C VAL A 317 -15.11 3.79 -4.23
N TRP A 318 -15.70 4.29 -5.33
CA TRP A 318 -14.91 4.97 -6.37
C TRP A 318 -14.26 6.27 -5.87
N ASP A 319 -14.94 7.03 -5.01
CA ASP A 319 -14.37 8.23 -4.40
C ASP A 319 -13.35 7.87 -3.34
N GLU A 320 -13.56 6.76 -2.61
CA GLU A 320 -12.57 6.19 -1.69
C GLU A 320 -11.27 5.85 -2.44
N ALA A 321 -11.36 5.25 -3.64
CA ALA A 321 -10.20 4.94 -4.48
C ALA A 321 -9.46 6.20 -4.96
N LYS A 322 -10.19 7.25 -5.34
CA LYS A 322 -9.57 8.56 -5.70
C LYS A 322 -8.85 9.16 -4.50
N PHE A 323 -9.45 9.10 -3.31
CA PHE A 323 -8.82 9.56 -2.09
C PHE A 323 -7.59 8.71 -1.72
N ALA A 324 -7.67 7.38 -1.83
CA ALA A 324 -6.54 6.48 -1.60
C ALA A 324 -5.35 6.82 -2.50
N ARG A 325 -5.58 7.07 -3.80
CA ARG A 325 -4.54 7.55 -4.72
C ARG A 325 -3.92 8.86 -4.27
N PHE A 326 -4.75 9.84 -3.90
CA PHE A 326 -4.25 11.10 -3.35
C PHE A 326 -3.41 10.89 -2.09
N TYR A 327 -3.88 10.03 -1.17
CA TYR A 327 -3.20 9.69 0.07
C TYR A 327 -1.81 9.09 -0.21
N PHE A 328 -1.72 8.03 -1.02
CA PHE A 328 -0.45 7.37 -1.35
C PHE A 328 0.56 8.32 -2.00
N ASN A 329 0.13 9.12 -2.99
CA ASN A 329 0.98 10.13 -3.62
C ASN A 329 1.50 11.15 -2.60
N THR A 330 0.63 11.57 -1.67
CA THR A 330 0.96 12.58 -0.67
C THR A 330 1.90 12.04 0.40
N THR A 331 1.72 10.80 0.86
CA THR A 331 2.61 10.14 1.83
C THR A 331 3.93 9.68 1.23
N GLY A 332 4.05 9.67 -0.11
CA GLY A 332 5.27 9.24 -0.81
C GLY A 332 5.37 7.71 -0.91
N SER A 333 4.23 7.04 -0.97
CA SER A 333 4.13 5.59 -1.18
C SER A 333 4.37 5.22 -2.64
N MET A 334 4.84 3.98 -2.87
CA MET A 334 5.10 3.40 -4.19
C MET A 334 3.92 2.60 -4.76
N ILE A 335 2.77 2.57 -4.08
CA ILE A 335 1.58 1.87 -4.54
C ILE A 335 1.05 2.52 -5.84
N SER A 336 0.92 1.70 -6.89
CA SER A 336 0.54 2.15 -8.22
C SER A 336 -0.97 2.35 -8.39
N ASP A 337 -1.34 3.19 -9.37
CA ASP A 337 -2.74 3.39 -9.81
C ASP A 337 -3.43 2.04 -10.15
N THR A 338 -2.71 1.09 -10.74
CA THR A 338 -3.22 -0.25 -11.05
C THR A 338 -3.55 -1.03 -9.76
N GLN A 339 -2.67 -1.00 -8.76
CA GLN A 339 -2.93 -1.68 -7.48
C GLN A 339 -4.15 -1.08 -6.79
N ILE A 340 -4.31 0.25 -6.79
CA ILE A 340 -5.48 0.92 -6.20
C ILE A 340 -6.77 0.55 -6.95
N PHE A 341 -6.72 0.49 -8.29
CA PHE A 341 -7.84 0.02 -9.09
C PHE A 341 -8.21 -1.44 -8.77
N GLN A 342 -7.22 -2.31 -8.52
CA GLN A 342 -7.45 -3.68 -8.08
C GLN A 342 -8.10 -3.76 -6.69
N MET A 343 -7.80 -2.82 -5.78
CA MET A 343 -8.43 -2.76 -4.44
C MET A 343 -9.96 -2.63 -4.47
N VAL A 344 -10.53 -2.07 -5.55
CA VAL A 344 -11.99 -1.92 -5.74
C VAL A 344 -12.57 -2.87 -6.79
N THR A 345 -11.75 -3.77 -7.33
CA THR A 345 -12.14 -4.75 -8.35
C THR A 345 -11.69 -6.15 -7.95
N THR A 346 -10.56 -6.64 -8.46
CA THR A 346 -10.12 -8.04 -8.27
C THR A 346 -9.70 -8.38 -6.84
N HIS A 347 -9.10 -7.46 -6.09
CA HIS A 347 -8.77 -7.70 -4.68
C HIS A 347 -10.01 -7.75 -3.80
N ALA A 348 -11.01 -6.90 -4.10
CA ALA A 348 -12.31 -6.96 -3.44
C ALA A 348 -13.06 -8.25 -3.79
N ALA A 349 -13.05 -8.68 -5.06
CA ALA A 349 -13.60 -9.96 -5.48
C ALA A 349 -12.96 -11.15 -4.72
N LYS A 350 -11.65 -11.10 -4.47
CA LYS A 350 -10.91 -12.09 -3.67
C LYS A 350 -11.38 -12.15 -2.20
N CYS A 351 -11.76 -11.02 -1.60
CA CYS A 351 -12.30 -10.98 -0.23
C CYS A 351 -13.62 -11.76 -0.07
N LEU A 352 -14.38 -11.94 -1.15
CA LEU A 352 -15.68 -12.62 -1.14
C LEU A 352 -15.65 -14.04 -1.74
N SER A 353 -14.49 -14.52 -2.22
CA SER A 353 -14.41 -15.72 -3.07
C SER A 353 -15.32 -15.65 -4.31
N MET A 354 -15.40 -14.47 -4.94
CA MET A 354 -16.23 -14.24 -6.13
C MET A 354 -15.38 -13.89 -7.36
N PRO A 355 -14.57 -14.82 -7.89
CA PRO A 355 -13.63 -14.54 -8.98
C PRO A 355 -14.31 -14.15 -10.31
N ASP A 356 -15.61 -14.40 -10.44
CA ASP A 356 -16.43 -14.00 -11.57
C ASP A 356 -16.95 -12.55 -11.49
N THR A 357 -16.51 -11.78 -10.49
CA THR A 357 -16.76 -10.33 -10.36
C THR A 357 -15.46 -9.53 -10.46
N GLY A 358 -15.55 -8.20 -10.59
CA GLY A 358 -14.40 -7.31 -10.62
C GLY A 358 -13.53 -7.44 -11.88
N SER A 359 -13.99 -8.14 -12.92
CA SER A 359 -13.29 -8.29 -14.19
C SER A 359 -14.27 -8.46 -15.36
N ILE A 360 -13.85 -8.02 -16.55
CA ILE A 360 -14.61 -8.25 -17.81
C ILE A 360 -13.88 -9.34 -18.59
N ALA A 361 -14.30 -10.59 -18.37
CA ALA A 361 -13.75 -11.79 -18.99
C ALA A 361 -14.86 -12.82 -19.28
N PRO A 362 -14.65 -13.76 -20.23
CA PRO A 362 -15.58 -14.87 -20.43
C PRO A 362 -15.85 -15.64 -19.13
N GLY A 363 -17.11 -15.97 -18.87
CA GLY A 363 -17.58 -16.63 -17.65
C GLY A 363 -17.93 -15.69 -16.50
N SER A 364 -17.36 -14.48 -16.47
CA SER A 364 -17.65 -13.47 -15.44
C SER A 364 -19.12 -13.00 -15.48
N LEU A 365 -19.62 -12.56 -14.34
CA LEU A 365 -20.88 -11.83 -14.24
C LEU A 365 -20.81 -10.56 -15.09
N ALA A 366 -21.88 -10.25 -15.80
CA ALA A 366 -21.95 -9.10 -16.71
C ALA A 366 -22.21 -7.79 -15.94
N ASP A 367 -21.26 -7.45 -15.07
CA ASP A 367 -21.29 -6.32 -14.16
C ASP A 367 -20.19 -5.33 -14.52
N PHE A 368 -20.59 -4.15 -15.00
CA PHE A 368 -19.65 -3.12 -15.43
C PHE A 368 -20.33 -1.75 -15.49
N PHE A 369 -19.51 -0.71 -15.54
CA PHE A 369 -20.00 0.65 -15.73
C PHE A 369 -19.25 1.32 -16.86
N ILE A 370 -19.93 2.25 -17.52
CA ILE A 370 -19.45 2.99 -18.68
C ILE A 370 -19.22 4.43 -18.26
N LEU A 371 -17.98 4.89 -18.36
CA LEU A 371 -17.61 6.28 -18.12
C LEU A 371 -17.47 7.02 -19.44
N ARG A 372 -18.16 8.15 -19.58
CA ARG A 372 -17.91 9.08 -20.69
C ARG A 372 -16.90 10.12 -20.23
N SER A 373 -15.66 9.97 -20.68
CA SER A 373 -14.58 10.87 -20.30
C SER A 373 -14.69 12.23 -21.00
N PRO A 374 -14.55 13.36 -20.29
CA PRO A 374 -14.30 14.66 -20.90
C PRO A 374 -12.81 14.87 -21.26
N LEU A 375 -11.93 13.93 -20.90
CA LEU A 375 -10.48 14.06 -21.06
C LEU A 375 -10.01 13.55 -22.42
N GLU A 376 -9.03 14.23 -23.00
CA GLU A 376 -8.29 13.80 -24.19
C GLU A 376 -7.09 12.94 -23.79
N THR A 377 -7.35 11.69 -23.39
CA THR A 377 -6.32 10.73 -22.98
C THR A 377 -6.66 9.31 -23.43
N ASP A 378 -5.62 8.51 -23.68
CA ASP A 378 -5.73 7.06 -23.92
C ASP A 378 -5.43 6.21 -22.67
N ASN A 379 -5.16 6.85 -21.53
CA ASN A 379 -4.92 6.17 -20.26
C ASN A 379 -6.24 5.95 -19.49
N ALA A 380 -6.68 4.70 -19.40
CA ALA A 380 -7.92 4.36 -18.69
C ALA A 380 -7.85 4.66 -17.18
N LEU A 381 -6.70 4.49 -16.53
CA LEU A 381 -6.58 4.79 -15.10
C LEU A 381 -6.62 6.29 -14.84
N GLU A 382 -6.08 7.10 -15.75
CA GLU A 382 -6.26 8.56 -15.70
C GLU A 382 -7.75 8.93 -15.77
N VAL A 383 -8.49 8.34 -16.72
CA VAL A 383 -9.96 8.51 -16.81
C VAL A 383 -10.65 8.09 -15.50
N PHE A 384 -10.28 6.94 -14.94
CA PHE A 384 -10.85 6.43 -13.70
C PHE A 384 -10.63 7.39 -12.52
N PHE A 385 -9.43 7.95 -12.36
CA PHE A 385 -9.12 8.78 -11.19
C PHE A 385 -9.46 10.26 -11.34
N ALA A 386 -9.52 10.79 -12.56
CA ALA A 386 -9.75 12.22 -12.80
C ALA A 386 -11.21 12.59 -13.13
N THR A 387 -12.07 11.60 -13.41
CA THR A 387 -13.49 11.86 -13.67
C THR A 387 -14.35 11.77 -12.39
N GLU A 388 -15.62 12.19 -12.52
CA GLU A 388 -16.62 12.26 -11.45
C GLU A 388 -17.85 11.41 -11.77
N ASP A 389 -18.67 11.10 -10.75
CA ASP A 389 -19.93 10.34 -10.85
C ASP A 389 -20.95 10.91 -11.86
N LYS A 390 -20.96 12.23 -12.09
CA LYS A 390 -21.77 12.85 -13.16
C LYS A 390 -21.45 12.32 -14.56
N HIS A 391 -20.25 11.75 -14.76
CA HIS A 391 -19.79 11.19 -16.02
C HIS A 391 -20.10 9.70 -16.19
N VAL A 392 -20.69 9.04 -15.18
CA VAL A 392 -21.19 7.66 -15.33
C VAL A 392 -22.31 7.63 -16.35
N ARG A 393 -22.03 7.11 -17.53
CA ARG A 393 -22.96 7.02 -18.63
C ARG A 393 -23.98 5.91 -18.42
N ALA A 394 -23.53 4.77 -17.90
CA ALA A 394 -24.38 3.67 -17.48
C ALA A 394 -23.69 2.78 -16.44
N THR A 395 -24.44 2.22 -15.51
CA THR A 395 -24.05 1.09 -14.67
C THR A 395 -24.94 -0.09 -15.04
N ILE A 396 -24.32 -1.25 -15.29
CA ILE A 396 -24.96 -2.44 -15.83
C ILE A 396 -24.65 -3.61 -14.89
N ILE A 397 -25.68 -4.35 -14.48
CA ILE A 397 -25.57 -5.52 -13.61
C ILE A 397 -26.31 -6.69 -14.25
N GLY A 398 -25.64 -7.83 -14.39
CA GLY A 398 -26.17 -8.98 -15.11
C GLY A 398 -26.61 -8.64 -16.54
N GLY A 399 -25.94 -7.69 -17.20
CA GLY A 399 -26.29 -7.20 -18.53
C GLY A 399 -27.51 -6.27 -18.58
N CYS A 400 -28.17 -5.99 -17.46
CA CYS A 400 -29.28 -5.04 -17.37
C CYS A 400 -28.75 -3.65 -16.94
N PRO A 401 -29.02 -2.56 -17.70
CA PRO A 401 -28.65 -1.22 -17.26
C PRO A 401 -29.56 -0.73 -16.15
N VAL A 402 -28.99 -0.47 -14.97
CA VAL A 402 -29.73 -0.08 -13.77
C VAL A 402 -29.72 1.43 -13.52
N TYR A 403 -28.66 2.12 -13.93
CA TYR A 403 -28.51 3.57 -13.73
C TYR A 403 -27.76 4.19 -14.92
N GLY A 404 -28.06 5.44 -15.26
CA GLY A 404 -27.25 6.17 -16.23
C GLY A 404 -27.99 7.27 -16.97
N GLU A 405 -27.41 7.71 -18.09
CA GLU A 405 -27.99 8.75 -18.93
C GLU A 405 -29.21 8.24 -19.71
N LYS A 406 -30.30 9.00 -19.64
CA LYS A 406 -31.60 8.65 -20.23
C LYS A 406 -31.51 8.22 -21.69
N ASP A 407 -30.83 9.01 -22.53
CA ASP A 407 -30.78 8.75 -23.97
C ASP A 407 -29.90 7.55 -24.33
N PHE A 408 -28.94 7.21 -23.47
CA PHE A 408 -28.15 6.00 -23.63
C PHE A 408 -28.93 4.76 -23.18
N LEU A 409 -29.58 4.83 -22.01
CA LEU A 409 -30.34 3.71 -21.45
C LEU A 409 -31.55 3.30 -22.31
N LYS A 410 -32.17 4.24 -23.04
CA LYS A 410 -33.23 3.93 -24.02
C LYS A 410 -32.82 2.88 -25.06
N LYS A 411 -31.52 2.77 -25.40
CA LYS A 411 -31.01 1.77 -26.35
C LYS A 411 -31.24 0.32 -25.89
N PHE A 412 -31.44 0.11 -24.58
CA PHE A 412 -31.65 -1.19 -23.97
C PHE A 412 -33.14 -1.56 -23.79
N LYS A 413 -34.06 -0.66 -24.13
CA LYS A 413 -35.52 -0.87 -24.05
C LYS A 413 -36.04 -1.21 -22.64
N VAL A 414 -35.43 -0.62 -21.61
CA VAL A 414 -35.85 -0.76 -20.20
C VAL A 414 -36.76 0.39 -19.75
N THR A 415 -37.57 0.15 -18.72
CA THR A 415 -38.40 1.20 -18.09
C THR A 415 -37.54 2.15 -17.27
N LEU A 416 -37.77 3.47 -17.38
CA LEU A 416 -36.91 4.49 -16.77
C LEU A 416 -37.69 5.44 -15.87
N GLN A 417 -37.18 5.67 -14.66
CA GLN A 417 -37.61 6.74 -13.76
C GLN A 417 -36.58 7.88 -13.75
N ASN A 418 -37.03 9.14 -13.74
CA ASN A 418 -36.15 10.28 -13.55
C ASN A 418 -35.78 10.44 -12.06
N LEU A 419 -34.59 10.97 -11.80
CA LEU A 419 -34.13 11.29 -10.45
C LEU A 419 -34.70 12.63 -9.94
N PRO A 420 -34.75 12.86 -8.61
CA PRO A 420 -35.28 14.10 -8.06
C PRO A 420 -34.43 15.30 -8.47
N LYS A 421 -35.05 16.37 -9.00
CA LYS A 421 -34.33 17.59 -9.39
C LYS A 421 -33.58 18.25 -8.22
N ALA A 422 -34.01 17.99 -6.99
CA ALA A 422 -33.37 18.47 -5.76
C ALA A 422 -31.94 17.95 -5.58
N GLU A 423 -31.57 16.83 -6.22
CA GLU A 423 -30.21 16.27 -6.18
C GLU A 423 -29.16 17.09 -6.94
N GLY A 424 -29.59 18.13 -7.68
CA GLY A 424 -28.70 19.06 -8.38
C GLY A 424 -28.66 18.87 -9.89
N ALA A 425 -27.85 19.69 -10.56
CA ALA A 425 -27.81 19.72 -12.03
C ALA A 425 -27.23 18.43 -12.65
N ALA A 426 -26.34 17.72 -11.94
CA ALA A 426 -25.71 16.51 -12.46
C ALA A 426 -26.69 15.35 -12.68
N VAL A 427 -27.85 15.33 -11.98
CA VAL A 427 -28.87 14.29 -12.17
C VAL A 427 -29.87 14.60 -13.28
N LYS A 428 -29.83 15.81 -13.89
CA LYS A 428 -30.86 16.28 -14.83
C LYS A 428 -31.16 15.29 -15.97
N ASN A 429 -30.11 14.65 -16.48
CA ASN A 429 -30.20 13.66 -17.56
C ASN A 429 -30.01 12.22 -17.07
N LYS A 430 -29.98 11.99 -15.76
CA LYS A 430 -29.80 10.67 -15.16
C LYS A 430 -31.15 10.03 -14.87
N THR A 431 -31.21 8.74 -15.11
CA THR A 431 -32.37 7.88 -14.89
C THR A 431 -31.92 6.57 -14.27
N VAL A 432 -32.89 5.88 -13.70
CA VAL A 432 -32.70 4.57 -13.07
C VAL A 432 -33.79 3.65 -13.58
N HIS A 433 -33.40 2.40 -13.83
CA HIS A 433 -34.32 1.33 -14.10
C HIS A 433 -34.68 0.66 -12.77
N LEU A 434 -35.97 0.71 -12.43
CA LEU A 434 -36.55 0.02 -11.30
C LEU A 434 -37.72 -0.81 -11.82
N ASP A 435 -37.79 -2.07 -11.40
CA ASP A 435 -38.94 -2.94 -11.67
C ASP A 435 -40.23 -2.31 -11.12
N GLU A 436 -41.37 -2.54 -11.78
CA GLU A 436 -42.64 -1.93 -11.34
C GLU A 436 -43.18 -2.59 -10.06
N SER A 437 -42.81 -3.85 -9.78
CA SER A 437 -43.19 -4.59 -8.57
C SER A 437 -42.62 -3.98 -7.29
N ILE A 438 -41.57 -3.16 -7.42
CA ILE A 438 -40.93 -2.41 -6.33
C ILE A 438 -41.90 -1.42 -5.68
N LYS A 439 -42.83 -0.87 -6.49
CA LYS A 439 -43.81 0.15 -6.09
C LYS A 439 -43.18 1.40 -5.46
N ILE A 440 -41.96 1.76 -5.87
CA ILE A 440 -41.27 2.99 -5.49
C ILE A 440 -41.23 3.96 -6.68
N ASN A 441 -41.59 5.21 -6.40
CA ASN A 441 -41.34 6.34 -7.26
C ASN A 441 -40.27 7.21 -6.61
N ILE A 442 -39.03 7.15 -7.11
CA ILE A 442 -37.89 7.78 -6.44
C ILE A 442 -38.11 9.28 -6.21
N ASN A 443 -38.63 9.99 -7.20
CA ASN A 443 -38.85 11.43 -7.08
C ASN A 443 -39.83 11.77 -5.94
N ARG A 444 -40.97 11.06 -5.86
CA ARG A 444 -41.98 11.26 -4.81
C ARG A 444 -41.46 10.80 -3.45
N ASP A 445 -40.90 9.60 -3.38
CA ASP A 445 -40.64 8.92 -2.12
C ASP A 445 -39.40 9.49 -1.42
N VAL A 446 -38.36 9.90 -2.18
CA VAL A 446 -37.22 10.64 -1.61
C VAL A 446 -37.66 12.03 -1.13
N ALA A 447 -38.53 12.72 -1.87
CA ALA A 447 -39.07 14.02 -1.43
C ALA A 447 -39.90 13.91 -0.14
N LYS A 448 -40.57 12.77 0.09
CA LYS A 448 -41.25 12.48 1.36
C LYS A 448 -40.24 12.39 2.52
N ILE A 449 -39.13 11.67 2.33
CA ILE A 449 -38.07 11.59 3.36
C ILE A 449 -37.49 12.97 3.65
N GLU A 450 -37.20 13.77 2.62
CA GLU A 450 -36.73 15.15 2.81
C GLU A 450 -37.72 16.00 3.62
N LYS A 451 -39.02 15.87 3.35
CA LYS A 451 -40.05 16.57 4.11
C LYS A 451 -40.03 16.13 5.57
N ASN A 452 -39.94 14.84 5.83
CA ASN A 452 -39.84 14.30 7.20
C ASN A 452 -38.62 14.85 7.95
N LEU A 453 -37.45 14.89 7.29
CA LEU A 453 -36.21 15.44 7.86
C LEU A 453 -36.32 16.94 8.17
N LYS A 454 -37.00 17.71 7.32
CA LYS A 454 -37.26 19.15 7.53
C LYS A 454 -38.28 19.43 8.63
N SER A 455 -39.13 18.45 8.96
CA SER A 455 -40.15 18.57 10.01
C SER A 455 -39.68 18.09 11.39
N LEU A 456 -38.46 17.59 11.52
CA LEU A 456 -37.87 17.27 12.82
C LEU A 456 -37.71 18.55 13.66
N GLU A 457 -37.67 18.39 14.99
CA GLU A 457 -37.48 19.50 15.94
C GLU A 457 -36.26 20.36 15.60
N VAL A 458 -35.17 19.70 15.16
CA VAL A 458 -34.03 20.33 14.51
C VAL A 458 -34.07 19.93 13.03
N PRO A 459 -34.43 20.85 12.11
CA PRO A 459 -34.50 20.52 10.69
C PRO A 459 -33.16 20.08 10.13
N VAL A 460 -33.14 18.89 9.51
CA VAL A 460 -31.93 18.31 8.93
C VAL A 460 -31.99 18.35 7.41
N LYS A 461 -30.88 18.73 6.77
CA LYS A 461 -30.71 18.58 5.32
C LYS A 461 -29.83 17.37 5.03
N ARG A 462 -30.39 16.36 4.37
CA ARG A 462 -29.64 15.20 3.88
C ARG A 462 -28.53 15.56 2.90
N SER A 463 -27.58 14.64 2.74
CA SER A 463 -26.64 14.64 1.63
C SER A 463 -27.32 14.41 0.28
N ASN A 464 -26.75 15.00 -0.77
CA ASN A 464 -27.21 14.77 -2.15
C ASN A 464 -26.75 13.39 -2.63
N LEU A 465 -27.42 12.83 -3.63
CA LEU A 465 -27.13 11.51 -4.18
C LEU A 465 -25.72 11.42 -4.78
N LEU A 466 -25.34 12.43 -5.57
CA LEU A 466 -24.06 12.48 -6.28
C LEU A 466 -23.02 13.30 -5.50
N ALA A 467 -21.79 12.83 -5.44
CA ALA A 467 -20.61 13.54 -4.96
C ALA A 467 -20.40 14.84 -5.73
N SER A 468 -20.52 14.81 -7.06
CA SER A 468 -20.39 16.00 -7.92
C SER A 468 -21.42 17.11 -7.65
N SER A 469 -22.54 16.80 -6.99
CA SER A 469 -23.59 17.76 -6.63
C SER A 469 -23.71 18.04 -5.14
N ASP A 470 -22.87 17.43 -4.30
CA ASP A 470 -22.90 17.60 -2.85
C ASP A 470 -21.76 18.53 -2.38
N LYS A 471 -22.06 19.82 -2.32
CA LYS A 471 -21.09 20.85 -1.91
C LYS A 471 -20.55 20.63 -0.49
N PRO A 472 -21.37 20.28 0.53
CA PRO A 472 -20.85 19.88 1.83
C PRO A 472 -19.80 18.75 1.75
N TYR A 473 -20.09 17.69 1.01
CA TYR A 473 -19.17 16.56 0.86
C TYR A 473 -17.87 16.96 0.14
N GLN A 474 -17.98 17.71 -0.96
CA GLN A 474 -16.80 18.19 -1.71
C GLN A 474 -15.87 19.04 -0.83
N ARG A 475 -16.44 19.96 -0.04
CA ARG A 475 -15.66 20.79 0.89
C ARG A 475 -14.96 19.93 1.93
N ARG A 476 -15.64 18.96 2.51
CA ARG A 476 -15.03 18.01 3.44
C ARG A 476 -13.86 17.26 2.83
N ILE A 477 -14.02 16.70 1.62
CA ILE A 477 -12.93 15.98 0.96
C ILE A 477 -11.76 16.93 0.66
N GLN A 478 -12.01 18.18 0.27
CA GLN A 478 -10.96 19.19 0.07
C GLN A 478 -10.23 19.53 1.38
N ASP A 479 -10.95 19.71 2.49
CA ASP A 479 -10.38 19.96 3.81
C ASP A 479 -9.56 18.74 4.29
N LEU A 480 -10.06 17.54 4.02
CA LEU A 480 -9.37 16.28 4.33
C LEU A 480 -8.11 16.10 3.48
N CYS A 481 -8.12 16.46 2.19
CA CYS A 481 -6.93 16.49 1.34
C CYS A 481 -5.89 17.47 1.91
N SER A 482 -6.31 18.66 2.34
CA SER A 482 -5.43 19.65 2.97
C SER A 482 -4.85 19.14 4.29
N HIS A 483 -5.65 18.45 5.10
CA HIS A 483 -5.18 17.74 6.28
C HIS A 483 -4.17 16.63 5.90
N THR A 484 -4.46 15.85 4.88
CA THR A 484 -3.64 14.73 4.41
C THR A 484 -2.30 15.19 3.86
N VAL A 485 -2.19 16.38 3.26
CA VAL A 485 -0.90 16.99 2.90
C VAL A 485 -0.05 17.22 4.15
N ARG A 486 -0.61 17.85 5.19
CA ARG A 486 0.10 18.05 6.47
C ARG A 486 0.46 16.73 7.14
N PHE A 487 -0.47 15.78 7.14
CA PHE A 487 -0.23 14.43 7.64
C PHE A 487 0.86 13.72 6.84
N GLY A 488 0.89 13.84 5.52
CA GLY A 488 1.91 13.28 4.64
C GLY A 488 3.29 13.86 4.92
N TRP A 489 3.39 15.16 5.22
CA TRP A 489 4.63 15.75 5.75
C TRP A 489 5.04 15.10 7.08
N SER A 490 4.09 14.89 8.00
CA SER A 490 4.34 14.17 9.25
C SER A 490 4.73 12.72 9.02
N VAL A 491 4.13 12.01 8.06
CA VAL A 491 4.48 10.63 7.68
C VAL A 491 5.88 10.59 7.09
N ARG A 492 6.22 11.47 6.14
CA ARG A 492 7.57 11.56 5.59
C ARG A 492 8.58 11.90 6.67
N GLN A 493 8.24 12.84 7.57
CA GLN A 493 9.07 13.12 8.74
C GLN A 493 9.12 11.94 9.71
N TRP A 494 8.06 11.17 9.91
CA TRP A 494 8.00 10.00 10.78
C TRP A 494 8.77 8.83 10.19
N ARG A 495 8.70 8.60 8.88
CA ARG A 495 9.61 7.68 8.17
C ARG A 495 11.06 8.13 8.29
N ARG A 496 11.31 9.43 8.49
CA ARG A 496 12.64 10.02 8.76
C ARG A 496 13.04 10.12 10.25
N LYS A 497 12.09 10.18 11.20
CA LYS A 497 12.25 10.59 12.62
C LYS A 497 11.55 9.70 13.65
N GLY A 498 10.66 8.80 13.22
CA GLY A 498 9.92 7.90 14.10
C GLY A 498 10.89 7.14 15.00
N PRO A 499 10.44 6.54 16.12
CA PRO A 499 11.32 5.69 16.90
C PRO A 499 11.98 4.77 15.89
N ALA A 500 13.30 4.68 15.92
CA ALA A 500 14.01 3.69 15.14
C ALA A 500 13.32 2.36 15.48
N VAL A 501 12.41 1.92 14.61
CA VAL A 501 12.10 0.52 14.47
C VAL A 501 13.47 -0.01 14.17
N ASN A 502 14.07 -0.66 15.16
CA ASN A 502 15.41 -1.19 15.08
C ASN A 502 15.47 -1.87 13.70
N PRO A 503 16.25 -1.35 12.73
CA PRO A 503 16.19 -1.78 11.34
C PRO A 503 16.90 -3.13 11.27
N GLY A 504 16.26 -4.11 11.92
CA GLY A 504 16.89 -5.15 12.71
C GLY A 504 17.96 -5.82 11.90
N VAL A 505 19.17 -5.83 12.44
CA VAL A 505 20.40 -6.48 11.96
C VAL A 505 20.26 -7.11 10.56
N CYS A 506 20.95 -6.54 9.56
CA CYS A 506 20.97 -7.05 8.19
C CYS A 506 22.36 -7.64 7.92
N PRO A 507 22.69 -8.82 8.50
CA PRO A 507 24.01 -9.40 8.32
C PRO A 507 24.10 -9.98 6.91
N VAL A 508 25.03 -9.46 6.11
CA VAL A 508 25.26 -9.91 4.74
C VAL A 508 26.51 -10.77 4.66
N ALA A 509 26.57 -11.63 3.65
CA ALA A 509 27.74 -12.46 3.40
C ALA A 509 28.97 -11.58 3.11
N PRO A 510 30.17 -11.99 3.54
CA PRO A 510 31.39 -11.19 3.40
C PRO A 510 31.84 -11.02 1.94
N ASP A 511 31.29 -11.78 1.00
CA ASP A 511 31.49 -11.65 -0.45
C ASP A 511 30.43 -10.77 -1.14
N SER A 512 29.42 -10.26 -0.43
CA SER A 512 28.41 -9.31 -0.92
C SER A 512 28.86 -7.85 -0.88
N VAL A 513 30.17 -7.61 -0.69
CA VAL A 513 30.75 -6.26 -0.58
C VAL A 513 31.56 -5.91 -1.81
N ARG A 514 31.30 -4.72 -2.36
CA ARG A 514 32.17 -4.10 -3.34
C ARG A 514 33.26 -3.32 -2.63
N VAL A 515 34.49 -3.80 -2.71
CA VAL A 515 35.67 -3.09 -2.21
C VAL A 515 36.12 -2.12 -3.29
N TRP A 516 36.04 -0.83 -3.00
CA TRP A 516 36.35 0.25 -3.93
C TRP A 516 37.65 0.97 -3.57
N ARG A 517 38.45 1.29 -4.59
CA ARG A 517 39.70 2.05 -4.50
C ARG A 517 39.70 3.09 -5.61
N GLY A 518 39.23 4.28 -5.28
CA GLY A 518 39.03 5.40 -6.20
C GLY A 518 40.24 6.32 -6.26
N PHE A 519 40.72 6.60 -7.47
CA PHE A 519 41.70 7.66 -7.73
C PHE A 519 40.97 8.84 -8.37
N GLN A 520 41.17 10.05 -7.87
CA GLN A 520 40.48 11.24 -8.36
C GLN A 520 40.75 11.46 -9.85
N VAL A 521 39.75 11.99 -10.56
CA VAL A 521 39.95 12.41 -11.96
C VAL A 521 40.87 13.64 -12.01
N SER A 522 41.77 13.68 -13.00
CA SER A 522 42.77 14.76 -13.13
C SER A 522 42.15 16.13 -13.43
N SER A 523 40.90 16.18 -13.89
CA SER A 523 40.17 17.42 -14.17
C SER A 523 39.66 18.14 -12.91
N LEU A 524 39.69 17.48 -11.74
CA LEU A 524 39.28 18.08 -10.47
C LEU A 524 40.49 18.43 -9.63
N SER A 525 40.50 19.65 -9.07
CA SER A 525 41.42 19.98 -7.97
C SER A 525 41.07 19.15 -6.74
N ARG A 526 42.03 18.96 -5.82
CA ARG A 526 41.80 18.21 -4.58
C ARG A 526 40.63 18.76 -3.76
N GLN A 527 40.47 20.08 -3.74
CA GLN A 527 39.36 20.76 -3.07
C GLN A 527 38.03 20.45 -3.75
N ASN A 528 37.96 20.52 -5.08
CA ASN A 528 36.74 20.24 -5.82
C ASN A 528 36.38 18.76 -5.75
N PHE A 529 37.35 17.84 -5.80
CA PHE A 529 37.13 16.42 -5.58
C PHE A 529 36.43 16.15 -4.24
N LYS A 530 36.94 16.71 -3.14
CA LYS A 530 36.32 16.57 -1.81
C LYS A 530 34.93 17.21 -1.76
N LYS A 531 34.74 18.35 -2.43
CA LYS A 531 33.43 19.02 -2.54
C LYS A 531 32.42 18.13 -3.26
N GLU A 532 32.74 17.66 -4.47
CA GLU A 532 31.86 16.79 -5.27
C GLU A 532 31.55 15.47 -4.56
N LEU A 533 32.54 14.90 -3.85
CA LEU A 533 32.32 13.72 -3.01
C LEU A 533 31.26 13.96 -1.94
N GLY A 534 31.41 15.05 -1.18
CA GLY A 534 30.53 15.40 -0.08
C GLY A 534 29.14 15.82 -0.53
N SER A 535 29.05 16.72 -1.51
CA SER A 535 27.78 17.34 -1.89
C SER A 535 26.94 16.52 -2.87
N ALA A 536 27.58 15.68 -3.69
CA ALA A 536 26.89 14.96 -4.75
C ALA A 536 27.09 13.44 -4.67
N PHE A 537 28.34 12.95 -4.69
CA PHE A 537 28.63 11.53 -4.86
C PHE A 537 28.10 10.66 -3.71
N ILE A 538 28.55 10.94 -2.48
CA ILE A 538 28.19 10.16 -1.29
C ILE A 538 26.67 10.22 -1.01
N PRO A 539 26.01 11.41 -1.03
CA PRO A 539 24.56 11.47 -0.86
C PRO A 539 23.80 10.72 -1.95
N THR A 540 24.17 10.90 -3.22
CA THR A 540 23.51 10.23 -4.34
C THR A 540 23.68 8.72 -4.25
N ALA A 541 24.85 8.22 -3.85
CA ALA A 541 25.07 6.79 -3.63
C ALA A 541 24.06 6.22 -2.64
N VAL A 542 23.90 6.84 -1.46
CA VAL A 542 22.91 6.42 -0.47
C VAL A 542 21.50 6.49 -1.02
N GLN A 543 21.10 7.66 -1.51
CA GLN A 543 19.71 7.92 -1.87
C GLN A 543 19.22 7.10 -3.08
N THR A 544 20.13 6.70 -3.96
CA THR A 544 19.77 5.97 -5.18
C THR A 544 20.06 4.48 -5.10
N GLN A 545 21.07 4.05 -4.34
CA GLN A 545 21.46 2.63 -4.30
C GLN A 545 20.79 1.87 -3.16
N VAL A 546 20.37 2.53 -2.07
CA VAL A 546 19.62 1.86 -0.99
C VAL A 546 18.30 1.25 -1.50
N PRO A 547 17.48 1.94 -2.32
CA PRO A 547 16.31 1.32 -2.93
C PRO A 547 16.64 0.12 -3.85
N LEU A 548 17.87 0.07 -4.36
CA LEU A 548 18.38 -0.99 -5.23
C LEU A 548 19.12 -2.11 -4.47
N GLY A 549 19.00 -2.16 -3.14
CA GLY A 549 19.52 -3.24 -2.32
C GLY A 549 20.88 -2.99 -1.66
N MET A 550 21.34 -1.74 -1.57
CA MET A 550 22.53 -1.39 -0.79
C MET A 550 22.21 -1.43 0.72
N THR A 551 23.02 -2.15 1.50
CA THR A 551 22.77 -2.43 2.93
C THR A 551 23.73 -1.69 3.87
N ALA A 552 24.94 -1.36 3.43
CA ALA A 552 25.91 -0.54 4.17
C ALA A 552 26.88 0.18 3.20
N TYR A 553 27.36 1.37 3.58
CA TYR A 553 28.35 2.13 2.81
C TYR A 553 29.34 2.82 3.75
N LEU A 554 30.63 2.49 3.63
CA LEU A 554 31.69 2.96 4.52
C LEU A 554 32.84 3.60 3.71
N PRO A 555 32.73 4.88 3.32
CA PRO A 555 33.79 5.59 2.62
C PRO A 555 34.85 6.16 3.57
N THR A 556 36.11 6.13 3.13
CA THR A 556 37.25 6.78 3.77
C THR A 556 38.01 7.60 2.73
N VAL A 557 38.19 8.90 2.98
CA VAL A 557 38.91 9.81 2.10
C VAL A 557 40.32 9.99 2.63
N LEU A 558 41.35 9.68 1.84
CA LEU A 558 42.73 9.71 2.34
C LEU A 558 43.26 11.15 2.51
N PRO A 559 44.24 11.37 3.41
CA PRO A 559 44.92 12.65 3.58
C PRO A 559 45.53 13.21 2.30
N ASP A 560 45.65 14.54 2.23
CA ASP A 560 46.19 15.23 1.04
C ASP A 560 47.69 14.97 0.83
N ASN A 561 48.42 14.60 1.90
CA ASN A 561 49.85 14.26 1.88
C ASN A 561 50.13 12.76 1.69
N LYS A 562 49.14 11.97 1.27
CA LYS A 562 49.33 10.54 0.98
C LYS A 562 50.33 10.31 -0.17
N PRO A 563 51.00 9.16 -0.23
CA PRO A 563 51.76 8.73 -1.40
C PRO A 563 50.90 8.66 -2.69
N GLU A 564 51.53 8.89 -3.85
CA GLU A 564 50.84 9.01 -5.15
C GLU A 564 50.17 7.70 -5.62
N ASP A 565 50.71 6.56 -5.21
CA ASP A 565 50.21 5.23 -5.50
C ASP A 565 49.02 4.81 -4.61
N MET A 566 48.68 5.62 -3.59
CA MET A 566 47.52 5.39 -2.75
C MET A 566 46.24 5.97 -3.38
N PRO A 567 45.08 5.30 -3.24
CA PRO A 567 43.79 5.83 -3.69
C PRO A 567 43.44 7.15 -2.99
N ASP A 568 42.55 7.93 -3.59
CA ASP A 568 42.00 9.17 -3.04
C ASP A 568 40.82 8.93 -2.10
N GLU A 569 40.01 7.92 -2.40
CA GLU A 569 38.94 7.41 -1.56
C GLU A 569 38.93 5.87 -1.64
N ILE A 570 38.71 5.24 -0.49
CA ILE A 570 38.49 3.80 -0.37
C ILE A 570 37.11 3.60 0.22
N ALA A 571 36.42 2.54 -0.17
CA ALA A 571 35.12 2.26 0.41
C ALA A 571 34.76 0.78 0.43
N LEU A 572 33.91 0.44 1.37
CA LEU A 572 33.12 -0.78 1.35
C LEU A 572 31.67 -0.43 1.01
N VAL A 573 31.12 -1.04 -0.03
CA VAL A 573 29.71 -0.88 -0.43
C VAL A 573 29.05 -2.24 -0.40
N PHE A 574 28.20 -2.49 0.59
CA PHE A 574 27.52 -3.77 0.77
C PHE A 574 26.17 -3.77 0.08
N TYR A 575 25.87 -4.87 -0.60
CA TYR A 575 24.55 -5.19 -1.11
C TYR A 575 24.05 -6.48 -0.44
N GLU A 576 22.76 -6.78 -0.62
CA GLU A 576 22.17 -8.04 -0.12
C GLU A 576 22.93 -9.27 -0.66
N SER A 577 23.25 -9.25 -1.95
CA SER A 577 24.09 -10.24 -2.64
C SER A 577 24.85 -9.63 -3.82
N GLN A 578 25.79 -10.39 -4.39
CA GLN A 578 26.44 -9.99 -5.65
C GLN A 578 25.45 -9.91 -6.81
N GLU A 579 24.41 -10.75 -6.81
CA GLU A 579 23.36 -10.76 -7.82
C GLU A 579 22.55 -9.47 -7.77
N VAL A 580 22.13 -9.03 -6.57
CA VAL A 580 21.42 -7.76 -6.38
C VAL A 580 22.27 -6.58 -6.85
N TYR A 581 23.58 -6.57 -6.55
CA TYR A 581 24.49 -5.58 -7.11
C TYR A 581 24.48 -5.55 -8.65
N LYS A 582 24.50 -6.72 -9.30
CA LYS A 582 24.47 -6.83 -10.77
C LYS A 582 23.13 -6.34 -11.34
N GLU A 583 22.01 -6.68 -10.71
CA GLU A 583 20.65 -6.25 -11.10
C GLU A 583 20.50 -4.72 -11.07
N THR A 584 21.28 -3.99 -10.26
CA THR A 584 21.21 -2.52 -10.23
C THR A 584 21.44 -1.87 -11.60
N PHE A 585 22.29 -2.47 -12.44
CA PHE A 585 22.62 -1.96 -13.77
C PHE A 585 21.49 -2.12 -14.80
N ASP A 586 20.46 -2.92 -14.49
CA ASP A 586 19.26 -3.04 -15.33
C ASP A 586 18.37 -1.79 -15.20
N THR A 587 18.54 -1.01 -14.13
CA THR A 587 17.78 0.21 -13.88
C THR A 587 18.45 1.44 -14.50
N PRO A 588 17.69 2.45 -14.98
CA PRO A 588 18.26 3.72 -15.42
C PRO A 588 19.09 4.41 -14.32
N VAL A 589 18.64 4.33 -13.07
CA VAL A 589 19.28 4.95 -11.92
C VAL A 589 20.63 4.30 -11.59
N GLY A 590 20.72 2.97 -11.59
CA GLY A 590 22.00 2.28 -11.40
C GLY A 590 23.00 2.56 -12.51
N ARG A 591 22.56 2.63 -13.78
CA ARG A 591 23.43 3.07 -14.89
C ARG A 591 23.90 4.51 -14.73
N ALA A 592 23.03 5.43 -14.30
CA ALA A 592 23.40 6.81 -14.01
C ALA A 592 24.42 6.92 -12.87
N TYR A 593 24.26 6.13 -11.80
CA TYR A 593 25.25 6.04 -10.73
C TYR A 593 26.61 5.52 -11.21
N GLY A 594 26.62 4.54 -12.12
CA GLY A 594 27.83 4.10 -12.80
C GLY A 594 28.52 5.19 -13.62
N LEU A 595 27.74 6.08 -14.25
CA LEU A 595 28.28 7.26 -14.95
C LEU A 595 28.83 8.31 -13.97
N LEU A 596 28.18 8.51 -12.83
CA LEU A 596 28.61 9.45 -11.79
C LEU A 596 30.02 9.14 -11.27
N HIS A 597 30.41 7.86 -11.19
CA HIS A 597 31.79 7.48 -10.86
C HIS A 597 32.81 8.11 -11.80
N ARG A 598 32.49 8.24 -13.10
CA ARG A 598 33.41 8.82 -14.09
C ARG A 598 33.54 10.34 -13.97
N ALA A 599 32.62 10.99 -13.27
CA ALA A 599 32.68 12.43 -12.99
C ALA A 599 33.69 12.76 -11.88
N VAL A 600 33.95 11.81 -10.97
CA VAL A 600 34.76 12.04 -9.75
C VAL A 600 36.04 11.22 -9.75
N PHE A 601 36.02 10.03 -10.37
CA PHE A 601 37.10 9.05 -10.34
C PHE A 601 37.67 8.74 -11.73
N SER A 602 38.98 8.57 -11.79
CA SER A 602 39.74 8.22 -12.98
C SER A 602 39.68 6.72 -13.30
N LYS A 603 40.14 6.37 -14.50
CA LYS A 603 40.27 4.97 -14.95
C LYS A 603 41.29 4.13 -14.16
N LYS A 604 42.16 4.76 -13.34
CA LYS A 604 43.08 4.06 -12.43
C LYS A 604 42.32 3.38 -11.28
N SER A 605 41.10 3.83 -11.00
CA SER A 605 40.24 3.29 -9.95
C SER A 605 39.85 1.85 -10.22
N LYS A 606 39.82 1.04 -9.15
CA LYS A 606 39.49 -0.39 -9.23
C LYS A 606 38.46 -0.76 -8.18
N SER A 607 37.66 -1.76 -8.48
CA SER A 607 36.81 -2.42 -7.49
C SER A 607 36.66 -3.90 -7.74
N GLY A 608 36.32 -4.65 -6.69
CA GLY A 608 36.13 -6.09 -6.78
C GLY A 608 35.39 -6.64 -5.57
N PHE A 609 34.89 -7.87 -5.72
CA PHE A 609 34.37 -8.66 -4.60
C PHE A 609 35.50 -9.41 -3.92
N PRO A 610 35.50 -9.51 -2.59
CA PRO A 610 36.53 -10.23 -1.87
C PRO A 610 36.37 -11.75 -1.97
N LYS A 611 37.48 -12.46 -1.75
CA LYS A 611 37.51 -13.92 -1.61
C LYS A 611 37.94 -14.31 -0.20
N ILE A 612 37.64 -15.53 0.23
CA ILE A 612 38.18 -16.02 1.50
C ILE A 612 39.70 -16.14 1.44
N LEU A 613 40.42 -15.58 2.43
CA LEU A 613 41.87 -15.71 2.54
C LEU A 613 42.23 -17.15 2.98
N LYS A 614 42.89 -17.90 2.08
CA LYS A 614 43.37 -19.27 2.34
C LYS A 614 44.89 -19.36 2.44
N ASN A 615 45.56 -19.44 1.28
CA ASN A 615 46.96 -19.84 1.19
C ASN A 615 47.88 -18.76 0.61
N GLU A 616 47.31 -17.81 -0.13
CA GLU A 616 48.06 -16.77 -0.82
C GLU A 616 47.36 -15.42 -0.73
N LEU A 617 48.16 -14.36 -0.75
CA LEU A 617 47.72 -12.98 -0.74
C LEU A 617 48.18 -12.33 -2.05
N LEU A 618 47.24 -12.11 -2.98
CA LEU A 618 47.52 -11.50 -4.27
C LEU A 618 47.27 -9.99 -4.23
N CYS A 619 48.14 -9.22 -4.90
CA CYS A 619 47.92 -7.80 -5.11
C CYS A 619 46.60 -7.56 -5.86
N ASP A 620 45.92 -6.48 -5.50
CA ASP A 620 44.65 -6.00 -6.05
C ASP A 620 43.42 -6.90 -5.90
N GLN A 621 43.55 -8.12 -5.37
CA GLN A 621 42.44 -8.98 -4.99
C GLN A 621 42.01 -8.66 -3.55
N PRO A 622 40.75 -8.22 -3.33
CA PRO A 622 40.25 -8.10 -1.97
C PRO A 622 40.02 -9.49 -1.35
N TYR A 623 40.17 -9.59 -0.03
CA TYR A 623 39.91 -10.80 0.73
C TYR A 623 39.09 -10.51 1.99
N PHE A 624 38.35 -11.50 2.46
CA PHE A 624 37.76 -11.51 3.80
C PHE A 624 38.40 -12.62 4.64
N LEU A 625 38.47 -12.40 5.95
CA LEU A 625 39.11 -13.33 6.89
C LEU A 625 38.14 -14.37 7.45
N PHE A 626 36.85 -14.03 7.57
CA PHE A 626 35.83 -14.85 8.21
C PHE A 626 34.63 -15.02 7.29
N SER A 627 34.05 -16.22 7.26
CA SER A 627 32.89 -16.54 6.42
C SER A 627 31.55 -16.13 7.05
N ASN A 628 31.57 -15.65 8.29
CA ASN A 628 30.36 -15.25 9.00
C ASN A 628 29.75 -14.01 8.35
N HIS A 629 28.42 -13.96 8.35
CA HIS A 629 27.70 -12.76 7.96
C HIS A 629 27.87 -11.70 9.05
N ALA A 630 28.02 -10.45 8.64
CA ALA A 630 28.13 -9.33 9.56
C ALA A 630 27.31 -8.14 9.07
N ASP A 631 26.79 -7.36 10.01
CA ASP A 631 26.03 -6.16 9.70
C ASP A 631 26.95 -4.94 9.75
N TRP A 632 27.60 -4.61 8.64
CA TRP A 632 28.53 -3.49 8.56
C TRP A 632 27.89 -2.09 8.67
N HIS A 633 26.55 -2.01 8.72
CA HIS A 633 25.82 -0.78 9.02
C HIS A 633 25.77 -0.51 10.53
N ASN A 634 25.72 -1.57 11.35
CA ASN A 634 25.61 -1.49 12.80
C ASN A 634 26.84 -2.10 13.49
N GLY A 635 27.45 -1.34 14.39
CA GLY A 635 28.66 -1.77 15.10
C GLY A 635 29.81 -0.81 14.83
N GLU A 636 31.00 -1.18 15.27
CA GLU A 636 32.19 -0.37 15.13
C GLU A 636 33.05 -0.90 13.99
N THR A 637 33.28 -0.08 12.96
CA THR A 637 34.25 -0.40 11.91
C THR A 637 35.51 0.40 12.11
N ARG A 638 36.67 -0.26 12.17
CA ARG A 638 37.98 0.38 12.14
C ARG A 638 38.64 0.16 10.79
N VAL A 639 39.25 1.21 10.26
CA VAL A 639 40.00 1.18 8.98
C VAL A 639 41.47 1.50 9.22
N LEU A 640 42.33 0.66 8.66
CA LEU A 640 43.75 0.89 8.46
C LEU A 640 44.03 1.06 6.97
N CYS A 641 44.65 2.19 6.63
CA CYS A 641 45.24 2.42 5.33
C CYS A 641 46.71 2.77 5.56
N ALA A 642 47.63 1.99 5.00
CA ALA A 642 49.06 2.13 5.23
C ALA A 642 49.86 1.89 3.94
N CYS A 643 51.07 2.44 3.87
CA CYS A 643 52.00 2.14 2.80
C CYS A 643 53.15 1.25 3.26
N ARG A 644 53.72 0.48 2.34
CA ARG A 644 54.87 -0.39 2.60
C ARG A 644 56.07 0.47 3.07
N SER A 645 56.75 0.01 4.11
CA SER A 645 58.01 0.64 4.53
C SER A 645 59.05 0.63 3.41
N LYS A 646 59.72 1.77 3.18
CA LYS A 646 60.67 1.95 2.06
C LYS A 646 61.84 0.96 2.09
N THR A 647 62.19 0.41 3.26
CA THR A 647 63.31 -0.50 3.46
C THR A 647 62.97 -1.97 3.19
N GLN A 648 61.69 -2.30 3.00
CA GLN A 648 61.22 -3.68 2.84
C GLN A 648 61.06 -4.07 1.37
N SER A 649 61.35 -5.31 0.96
CA SER A 649 60.99 -5.76 -0.40
C SER A 649 59.48 -6.03 -0.52
N VAL A 650 58.91 -5.94 -1.72
CA VAL A 650 57.46 -6.23 -1.94
C VAL A 650 57.11 -7.62 -1.42
N LYS A 651 57.95 -8.63 -1.69
CA LYS A 651 57.75 -10.00 -1.21
C LYS A 651 57.75 -10.08 0.32
N SER A 652 58.75 -9.48 0.99
CA SER A 652 58.80 -9.49 2.45
C SER A 652 57.61 -8.78 3.07
N TYR A 653 57.15 -7.69 2.47
CA TYR A 653 55.95 -6.97 2.89
C TYR A 653 54.69 -7.83 2.79
N LEU A 654 54.44 -8.45 1.63
CA LEU A 654 53.28 -9.32 1.44
C LEU A 654 53.32 -10.53 2.39
N ASP A 655 54.50 -11.12 2.61
CA ASP A 655 54.70 -12.21 3.57
C ASP A 655 54.38 -11.76 5.02
N SER A 656 54.80 -10.56 5.41
CA SER A 656 54.50 -9.97 6.73
C SER A 656 53.00 -9.74 6.91
N VAL A 657 52.34 -9.12 5.93
CA VAL A 657 50.89 -8.89 5.96
C VAL A 657 50.13 -10.21 6.01
N TYR A 658 50.49 -11.18 5.16
CA TYR A 658 49.87 -12.50 5.16
C TYR A 658 50.00 -13.19 6.52
N LYS A 659 51.20 -13.21 7.12
CA LYS A 659 51.42 -13.79 8.45
C LYS A 659 50.57 -13.10 9.53
N TRP A 660 50.48 -11.77 9.49
CA TRP A 660 49.65 -11.00 10.41
C TRP A 660 48.16 -11.36 10.26
N LEU A 661 47.62 -11.37 9.05
CA LEU A 661 46.22 -11.75 8.78
C LEU A 661 45.92 -13.19 9.22
N ARG A 662 46.82 -14.15 8.94
CA ARG A 662 46.69 -15.54 9.40
C ARG A 662 46.74 -15.63 10.93
N SER A 663 47.50 -14.77 11.59
CA SER A 663 47.54 -14.72 13.05
C SER A 663 46.20 -14.27 13.63
N ILE A 664 45.49 -13.33 12.99
CA ILE A 664 44.15 -12.88 13.39
C ILE A 664 43.12 -14.00 13.19
N GLN A 665 43.20 -14.74 12.07
CA GLN A 665 42.34 -15.93 11.85
C GLN A 665 42.61 -17.04 12.88
N LYS A 666 43.86 -17.25 13.29
CA LYS A 666 44.24 -18.28 14.27
C LYS A 666 43.83 -17.92 15.69
N LYS A 667 43.93 -16.65 16.07
CA LYS A 667 43.58 -16.13 17.39
C LYS A 667 42.75 -14.87 17.22
N THR A 668 41.47 -15.09 16.93
CA THR A 668 40.49 -14.03 16.70
C THR A 668 40.16 -13.32 18.01
N PRO A 669 40.32 -11.98 18.08
CA PRO A 669 39.90 -11.20 19.24
C PRO A 669 38.40 -11.40 19.53
N ALA A 670 38.03 -11.49 20.81
CA ALA A 670 36.62 -11.49 21.19
C ALA A 670 36.00 -10.13 20.82
N GLY A 671 34.88 -10.14 20.09
CA GLY A 671 34.27 -8.91 19.57
C GLY A 671 34.37 -8.77 18.05
N LEU A 672 35.47 -9.26 17.46
CA LEU A 672 35.74 -9.17 16.03
C LEU A 672 34.93 -10.23 15.27
N ASP A 673 34.00 -9.81 14.42
CA ASP A 673 33.11 -10.73 13.68
C ASP A 673 33.33 -10.71 12.15
N ALA A 674 33.90 -9.63 11.60
CA ALA A 674 34.30 -9.56 10.19
C ALA A 674 35.57 -8.74 9.96
N ALA A 675 36.33 -9.08 8.91
CA ALA A 675 37.47 -8.30 8.46
C ALA A 675 37.69 -8.46 6.95
N ILE A 676 37.97 -7.35 6.27
CA ILE A 676 38.19 -7.26 4.82
C ILE A 676 39.54 -6.59 4.58
N VAL A 677 40.32 -7.11 3.64
CA VAL A 677 41.65 -6.60 3.30
C VAL A 677 41.84 -6.52 1.79
N CYS A 678 42.57 -5.52 1.33
CA CYS A 678 43.05 -5.43 -0.04
C CYS A 678 44.46 -4.84 -0.02
N VAL A 679 45.40 -5.52 -0.68
CA VAL A 679 46.80 -5.09 -0.75
C VAL A 679 47.20 -4.75 -2.17
N GLY A 680 48.07 -3.77 -2.34
CA GLY A 680 48.89 -3.57 -3.54
C GLY A 680 50.37 -3.79 -3.21
N GLU A 681 51.26 -3.52 -4.16
CA GLU A 681 52.71 -3.68 -3.94
C GLU A 681 53.25 -2.76 -2.84
N ASN A 682 52.59 -1.61 -2.65
CA ASN A 682 52.97 -0.58 -1.67
C ASN A 682 51.82 -0.16 -0.78
N SER A 683 50.63 -0.77 -0.87
CA SER A 683 49.43 -0.34 -0.14
C SER A 683 48.81 -1.49 0.64
N LEU A 684 48.42 -1.19 1.88
CA LEU A 684 47.62 -2.06 2.74
C LEU A 684 46.33 -1.31 3.07
N ILE A 685 45.20 -1.90 2.74
CA ILE A 685 43.89 -1.41 3.16
C ILE A 685 43.20 -2.54 3.91
N TYR A 686 42.87 -2.30 5.17
CA TYR A 686 42.27 -3.30 6.06
C TYR A 686 41.13 -2.67 6.84
N TRP A 687 39.99 -3.35 6.85
CA TRP A 687 38.84 -3.01 7.66
C TRP A 687 38.53 -4.16 8.61
N GLU A 688 38.18 -3.82 9.84
CA GLU A 688 37.68 -4.76 10.84
C GLU A 688 36.38 -4.24 11.43
N HIS A 689 35.45 -5.17 11.66
CA HIS A 689 34.12 -4.91 12.17
C HIS A 689 33.94 -5.59 13.54
N TRP A 690 33.32 -4.85 14.46
CA TRP A 690 33.09 -5.27 15.83
C TRP A 690 31.62 -5.08 16.19
N HIS A 691 31.00 -6.10 16.77
CA HIS A 691 29.60 -6.06 17.20
C HIS A 691 29.36 -5.24 18.49
N SER A 692 30.42 -4.74 19.13
CA SER A 692 30.43 -3.91 20.34
C SER A 692 31.58 -2.90 20.29
N ASP A 693 31.58 -1.90 21.18
CA ASP A 693 32.57 -0.79 21.24
C ASP A 693 33.99 -1.22 21.68
N MET A 694 34.42 -2.44 21.31
CA MET A 694 35.70 -3.04 21.71
C MET A 694 36.83 -2.84 20.67
N ALA A 695 36.59 -2.14 19.55
CA ALA A 695 37.59 -2.02 18.48
C ALA A 695 38.88 -1.30 18.91
N ALA A 696 38.81 -0.44 19.94
CA ALA A 696 39.96 0.29 20.44
C ALA A 696 40.90 -0.56 21.31
N THR A 697 40.39 -1.58 22.01
CA THR A 697 41.15 -2.36 23.00
C THR A 697 41.51 -3.78 22.53
N GLY A 698 40.75 -4.35 21.61
CA GLY A 698 40.98 -5.72 21.09
C GLY A 698 41.72 -5.81 19.74
N SER A 699 41.88 -4.68 19.03
CA SER A 699 42.46 -4.67 17.68
C SER A 699 43.92 -5.10 17.65
N ARG A 700 44.27 -5.91 16.66
CA ARG A 700 45.64 -6.38 16.40
C ARG A 700 46.36 -5.56 15.32
N ILE A 701 45.79 -4.44 14.89
CA ILE A 701 46.46 -3.48 13.99
C ILE A 701 47.84 -3.03 14.50
N PRO A 702 48.07 -2.78 15.81
CA PRO A 702 49.41 -2.42 16.30
C PRO A 702 50.52 -3.45 16.02
N GLU A 703 50.18 -4.69 15.65
CA GLU A 703 51.17 -5.73 15.37
C GLU A 703 51.76 -5.64 13.95
N ILE A 704 51.12 -4.93 13.01
CA ILE A 704 51.63 -4.76 11.63
C ILE A 704 52.34 -3.43 11.41
N THR A 705 52.22 -2.48 12.35
CA THR A 705 52.73 -1.10 12.19
C THR A 705 54.24 -1.01 12.01
N ASP A 706 55.01 -2.01 12.44
CA ASP A 706 56.47 -2.02 12.22
C ASP A 706 56.86 -2.38 10.77
N SER A 707 55.91 -2.93 9.98
CA SER A 707 56.12 -3.27 8.56
C SER A 707 55.50 -2.25 7.59
N VAL A 708 54.68 -1.33 8.08
CA VAL A 708 53.93 -0.37 7.25
C VAL A 708 53.87 1.02 7.88
N ASP A 709 53.98 2.04 7.06
CA ASP A 709 53.78 3.43 7.48
C ASP A 709 52.28 3.76 7.41
N SER A 710 51.65 3.95 8.57
CA SER A 710 50.20 4.22 8.66
C SER A 710 49.84 5.60 8.09
N ILE A 711 48.85 5.63 7.20
CA ILE A 711 48.29 6.86 6.62
C ILE A 711 46.95 7.20 7.28
N VAL A 712 46.09 6.20 7.49
CA VAL A 712 44.83 6.30 8.25
C VAL A 712 44.73 5.09 9.18
N ASN A 713 44.48 5.31 10.46
CA ASN A 713 44.14 4.25 11.42
C ASN A 713 43.12 4.81 12.42
N LYS A 714 41.83 4.60 12.14
CA LYS A 714 40.75 5.16 12.97
C LYS A 714 39.45 4.38 12.81
N SER A 715 38.55 4.55 13.78
CA SER A 715 37.17 4.09 13.66
C SER A 715 36.38 4.99 12.70
N ALA A 716 35.53 4.39 11.88
CA ALA A 716 34.61 5.06 11.00
C ALA A 716 33.52 5.76 11.81
N THR A 717 33.31 7.04 11.57
CA THR A 717 32.33 7.83 12.31
C THR A 717 30.94 7.63 11.72
N PRO A 718 29.92 7.26 12.51
CA PRO A 718 28.55 7.20 12.03
C PRO A 718 28.10 8.56 11.48
N LEU A 719 27.59 8.58 10.25
CA LEU A 719 27.10 9.80 9.59
C LEU A 719 25.72 9.57 9.00
N GLN A 720 24.72 10.30 9.50
CA GLN A 720 23.35 10.22 8.98
C GLN A 720 23.24 10.86 7.59
N VAL A 721 22.73 10.07 6.64
CA VAL A 721 22.41 10.49 5.28
C VAL A 721 20.93 10.22 5.02
N PRO A 722 20.12 11.23 4.68
CA PRO A 722 18.70 11.04 4.41
C PRO A 722 18.47 10.12 3.22
N ALA A 723 17.55 9.16 3.34
CA ALA A 723 17.17 8.26 2.24
C ALA A 723 16.40 8.96 1.11
N ASP A 724 15.75 10.10 1.39
CA ASP A 724 14.93 10.81 0.42
C ASP A 724 15.75 11.86 -0.35
N TRP A 725 16.01 11.60 -1.62
CA TRP A 725 16.66 12.51 -2.57
C TRP A 725 15.92 13.83 -2.86
N HIS A 726 14.66 13.99 -2.45
CA HIS A 726 13.95 15.27 -2.53
C HIS A 726 14.22 16.18 -1.31
N CYS A 727 14.92 15.69 -0.28
CA CYS A 727 15.23 16.52 0.87
C CYS A 727 16.38 17.48 0.57
N SER A 728 16.31 18.70 1.14
CA SER A 728 17.45 19.61 1.13
C SER A 728 18.53 19.04 2.04
N TYR A 729 19.59 18.51 1.43
CA TYR A 729 20.75 17.96 2.13
C TYR A 729 22.02 18.39 1.40
N GLN A 730 22.88 19.14 2.09
CA GLN A 730 24.11 19.69 1.51
C GLN A 730 25.27 18.67 1.49
N GLY A 731 25.09 17.51 2.14
CA GLY A 731 26.14 16.52 2.30
C GLY A 731 27.19 16.89 3.37
N PRO A 732 28.08 15.95 3.73
CA PRO A 732 29.18 16.22 4.65
C PRO A 732 30.26 17.11 4.02
N ALA A 733 30.85 17.98 4.84
CA ALA A 733 32.09 18.66 4.47
C ALA A 733 33.28 17.70 4.65
N ILE A 734 33.80 17.18 3.53
CA ILE A 734 34.84 16.16 3.51
C ILE A 734 36.23 16.76 3.77
N LYS A 735 36.96 16.20 4.74
CA LYS A 735 38.39 16.44 5.00
C LYS A 735 39.22 15.19 4.66
N GLY A 736 40.51 15.39 4.39
CA GLY A 736 41.44 14.28 4.22
C GLY A 736 41.63 13.55 5.56
N GLY A 737 41.52 12.23 5.56
CA GLY A 737 41.52 11.38 6.76
C GLY A 737 40.14 11.13 7.37
N ASP A 738 39.06 11.63 6.77
CA ASP A 738 37.71 11.31 7.21
C ASP A 738 37.34 9.87 6.82
N SER A 739 36.67 9.19 7.74
CA SER A 739 36.12 7.84 7.53
C SER A 739 34.73 7.81 8.10
N PHE A 740 33.76 7.36 7.33
CA PHE A 740 32.36 7.35 7.72
C PHE A 740 31.79 5.94 7.69
N ASN A 741 30.86 5.66 8.61
CA ASN A 741 29.87 4.60 8.49
C ASN A 741 28.54 5.29 8.19
N LEU A 742 28.08 5.26 6.94
CA LEU A 742 26.88 6.01 6.58
C LEU A 742 25.63 5.34 7.13
N GLN A 743 24.86 6.11 7.87
CA GLN A 743 23.64 5.70 8.52
C GLN A 743 22.45 6.19 7.70
N PHE A 744 21.54 5.27 7.39
CA PHE A 744 20.40 5.50 6.50
C PHE A 744 19.33 4.45 6.76
N LEU A 745 18.09 4.73 6.36
CA LEU A 745 16.98 3.78 6.48
C LEU A 745 17.17 2.65 5.47
N ARG A 746 17.38 1.42 5.95
CA ARG A 746 17.52 0.23 5.10
C ARG A 746 16.15 -0.29 4.65
N ARG A 747 16.10 -0.86 3.45
CA ARG A 747 14.96 -1.65 2.98
C ARG A 747 14.78 -2.86 3.92
N MET A 748 13.55 -3.18 4.32
CA MET A 748 13.32 -4.44 5.02
C MET A 748 13.61 -5.60 4.07
N LEU A 749 14.55 -6.48 4.45
CA LEU A 749 14.79 -7.73 3.74
C LEU A 749 13.54 -8.59 3.85
N ILE A 750 12.75 -8.67 2.79
CA ILE A 750 11.77 -9.73 2.62
C ILE A 750 12.56 -10.87 1.96
N PRO A 751 12.74 -12.04 2.61
CA PRO A 751 13.30 -13.20 1.92
C PRO A 751 12.50 -13.46 0.65
N ARG A 752 13.15 -13.44 -0.52
CA ARG A 752 12.52 -13.82 -1.80
C ARG A 752 12.05 -15.26 -1.77
#